data_AF-A0A9D1ZNR6-F1
#
_entry.id   AF-A0A9D1ZNR6-F1
#
_cell.length_a   1.000
_cell.length_b   1.000
_cell.length_c   1.000
_cell.angle_alpha   90.00
_cell.angle_beta   90.00
_cell.angle_gamma   90.00
#
_symmetry.space_group_name_H-M   'P 1'
#
loop_
_entity.id
_entity.type
_entity.pdbx_description
1 polymer ?
#
loop_
_entity_poly.entity_id
_entity_poly.type
_entity_poly.pdbx_seq_one_letter_code
_entity_poly.pdbx_strand_id
1 'polypeptide(L)'
;MRKFFLKALFLMAATGAVIGIDETRVQAGTSQQDSMTETREGLAKAPDNLGLNESQFLHGDFSGFGSSAKNSAILQNSTMHSTGTSYDPLMAIRMTNYTDQEGAIWSNVDNGNYVNINNKQTLSCWLYFGPSQHIHSGDSFGDGMAFVLQNPANGVSSFSHNGTKIGTGETLGVWGMDTDKSVTSTQTIADTAIQDSWALEFDTNDNKSGVLNDDFDAESDITGQHIAYGYPGDASTYVRHKADLVGLSNYYSMNHSGVQNITTLHDDNWHHLTISWDPTTFRITYKYNDKNLDGSKSDTPLVSTSDPVHATEFGGKNAMSNKLQWGFTATSGAAYEPNLIALESIPSSVEGTVTSDITDNTQNKTFSETDTNRNVNSGDSLSFNYHLRFDSGENKWLNDVAQITFPSNVTFTNGDANQVLGYVTYNDGSDAKAEPIYASEIDKETGRLKHGIAKDLYVSSDGTYRPSEATITINGVANDVKSDTVVKSVSAHFDSDNLITDADTPDFTIKKAKAISLALDQSNITVSNNKDANITGKVSYGDGSTVNNSDVTVHENLNGKDLTTSTLDSSAASGTLNLNIPSAELTQTTNVLKVYVEDSDGNVSTTSTVTITKKGSLSLKVDDYSFGTVNQAMASMLIPRKGDWNIVVNDGRENGTKTPWRLSTSTSGLYSGDTAFNGSLIFKNSNGLELPITNDESVNIADGYKSVDGEQVTNIGKSWNESDGIMLKSNGFNSSGKYTGKMNWVLSESV
;
A
#
# COMPACT_ATOMS: atom_id res chain seq x y z
N MET A 1 -55.19 -44.59 86.54
CA MET A 1 -55.98 -45.80 86.20
C MET A 1 -55.48 -46.35 84.86
N ARG A 2 -55.23 -47.67 84.81
CA ARG A 2 -55.19 -48.62 83.65
C ARG A 2 -54.84 -48.11 82.23
N LYS A 3 -54.12 -48.81 81.34
CA LYS A 3 -53.22 -50.01 81.23
C LYS A 3 -52.89 -50.06 79.71
N PHE A 4 -51.82 -50.60 79.12
CA PHE A 4 -50.58 -51.35 79.49
C PHE A 4 -49.57 -51.11 78.30
N PHE A 5 -48.38 -51.70 78.11
CA PHE A 5 -47.66 -52.82 78.75
C PHE A 5 -46.13 -52.50 78.88
N LEU A 6 -45.21 -53.30 78.29
CA LEU A 6 -43.75 -53.25 78.43
C LEU A 6 -43.06 -53.96 77.23
N LYS A 7 -41.96 -53.43 76.66
CA LYS A 7 -40.66 -54.14 76.42
C LYS A 7 -39.66 -53.38 75.50
N ALA A 8 -38.39 -53.77 75.63
CA ALA A 8 -37.18 -53.29 74.91
C ALA A 8 -37.15 -53.72 73.41
N LEU A 9 -36.17 -53.37 72.55
CA LEU A 9 -34.72 -53.24 72.73
C LEU A 9 -34.04 -52.38 71.62
N PHE A 10 -32.74 -52.12 71.81
CA PHE A 10 -31.79 -51.31 71.04
C PHE A 10 -31.51 -51.69 69.55
N LEU A 11 -30.96 -50.70 68.83
CA LEU A 11 -29.95 -50.78 67.75
C LEU A 11 -30.39 -51.06 66.28
N MET A 12 -30.40 -50.01 65.44
CA MET A 12 -29.44 -49.89 64.32
C MET A 12 -29.44 -48.48 63.71
N ALA A 13 -28.34 -48.10 63.05
CA ALA A 13 -28.11 -46.77 62.49
C ALA A 13 -28.57 -46.66 61.03
N ALA A 14 -29.10 -45.49 60.67
CA ALA A 14 -29.07 -44.96 59.31
C ALA A 14 -29.14 -43.43 59.38
N THR A 15 -28.06 -42.75 59.02
CA THR A 15 -28.01 -41.29 58.86
C THR A 15 -28.82 -40.86 57.64
N GLY A 16 -30.09 -40.54 57.84
CA GLY A 16 -30.88 -39.79 56.87
C GLY A 16 -30.50 -38.31 56.92
N ALA A 17 -29.49 -37.90 56.16
CA ALA A 17 -29.25 -36.49 55.91
C ALA A 17 -30.40 -35.96 55.06
N VAL A 18 -31.34 -35.22 55.68
CA VAL A 18 -32.33 -34.44 54.94
C VAL A 18 -31.56 -33.30 54.29
N ILE A 19 -31.26 -33.46 53.01
CA ILE A 19 -30.85 -32.34 52.15
C ILE A 19 -32.08 -31.44 52.10
N GLY A 20 -32.00 -30.31 52.81
CA GLY A 20 -32.90 -29.19 52.57
C GLY A 20 -32.61 -28.69 51.17
N ILE A 21 -33.44 -29.10 50.21
CA ILE A 21 -33.46 -28.48 48.90
C ILE A 21 -34.12 -27.12 49.13
N ASP A 22 -33.31 -26.09 49.36
CA ASP A 22 -33.76 -24.73 49.10
C ASP A 22 -33.99 -24.65 47.59
N GLU A 23 -35.24 -24.93 47.18
CA GLU A 23 -35.73 -24.47 45.89
C GLU A 23 -35.64 -22.95 45.91
N THR A 24 -34.53 -22.42 45.38
CA THR A 24 -34.47 -21.04 44.91
C THR A 24 -35.55 -20.90 43.84
N ARG A 25 -36.75 -20.49 44.28
CA ARG A 25 -37.81 -20.01 43.42
C ARG A 25 -37.29 -18.76 42.73
N VAL A 26 -36.66 -18.96 41.57
CA VAL A 26 -36.54 -17.93 40.56
C VAL A 26 -37.97 -17.53 40.22
N GLN A 27 -38.40 -16.36 40.70
CA GLN A 27 -39.56 -15.73 40.08
C GLN A 27 -39.14 -15.43 38.64
N ALA A 28 -39.84 -16.00 37.67
CA ALA A 28 -39.73 -15.55 36.30
C ALA A 28 -40.00 -14.03 36.28
N GLY A 29 -39.23 -13.29 35.49
CA GLY A 29 -39.51 -11.88 35.26
C GLY A 29 -40.89 -11.71 34.65
N THR A 30 -41.45 -10.52 34.83
CA THR A 30 -42.50 -10.05 33.93
C THR A 30 -41.85 -9.71 32.59
N SER A 31 -42.54 -9.95 31.47
CA SER A 31 -42.09 -9.55 30.12
C SER A 31 -41.46 -8.14 30.08
N GLN A 32 -42.04 -7.13 30.75
CA GLN A 32 -41.44 -5.77 30.86
C GLN A 32 -40.08 -5.70 31.58
N GLN A 33 -39.83 -6.55 32.57
CA GLN A 33 -38.55 -6.61 33.29
C GLN A 33 -37.49 -7.36 32.47
N ASP A 34 -37.95 -8.37 31.72
CA ASP A 34 -37.14 -9.16 30.80
C ASP A 34 -36.71 -8.28 29.61
N SER A 35 -37.62 -7.53 28.97
CA SER A 35 -37.31 -6.59 27.89
C SER A 35 -36.33 -5.47 28.32
N MET A 36 -36.50 -4.91 29.51
CA MET A 36 -35.54 -3.96 30.09
C MET A 36 -34.17 -4.60 30.35
N THR A 37 -34.09 -5.92 30.48
CA THR A 37 -32.83 -6.65 30.66
C THR A 37 -32.16 -6.93 29.32
N GLU A 38 -32.92 -7.37 28.31
CA GLU A 38 -32.47 -7.45 26.90
C GLU A 38 -31.91 -6.09 26.42
N THR A 39 -32.62 -4.99 26.73
CA THR A 39 -32.15 -3.61 26.47
C THR A 39 -30.78 -3.34 27.09
N ARG A 40 -30.59 -3.73 28.36
CA ARG A 40 -29.33 -3.50 29.09
C ARG A 40 -28.20 -4.38 28.58
N GLU A 41 -28.50 -5.59 28.11
CA GLU A 41 -27.52 -6.50 27.51
C GLU A 41 -27.09 -6.03 26.11
N GLY A 42 -28.02 -5.53 25.29
CA GLY A 42 -27.71 -4.90 24.00
C GLY A 42 -26.84 -3.65 24.16
N LEU A 43 -27.21 -2.75 25.07
CA LEU A 43 -26.40 -1.57 25.40
C LEU A 43 -24.99 -1.95 25.90
N ALA A 44 -24.88 -2.94 26.79
CA ALA A 44 -23.59 -3.39 27.31
C ALA A 44 -22.65 -4.02 26.24
N LYS A 45 -23.17 -4.36 25.06
CA LYS A 45 -22.43 -4.82 23.88
C LYS A 45 -22.22 -3.70 22.84
N ALA A 46 -22.65 -2.48 23.11
CA ALA A 46 -22.55 -1.38 22.16
C ALA A 46 -21.07 -1.08 21.81
N PRO A 47 -20.77 -0.86 20.52
CA PRO A 47 -19.46 -0.39 20.10
C PRO A 47 -19.17 1.02 20.59
N ASP A 48 -17.90 1.43 20.44
CA ASP A 48 -17.49 2.81 20.67
C ASP A 48 -18.29 3.76 19.77
N ASN A 49 -18.67 4.90 20.33
CA ASN A 49 -19.60 5.86 19.73
C ASN A 49 -19.34 7.27 20.25
N LEU A 50 -19.81 8.27 19.52
CA LEU A 50 -19.79 9.66 19.95
C LEU A 50 -20.66 9.81 21.20
N GLY A 51 -20.09 10.34 22.28
CA GLY A 51 -20.84 10.64 23.49
C GLY A 51 -21.88 11.74 23.26
N LEU A 52 -23.12 11.31 22.97
CA LEU A 52 -24.19 12.18 22.48
C LEU A 52 -24.61 13.26 23.48
N ASN A 53 -24.72 14.49 22.97
CA ASN A 53 -25.12 15.65 23.75
C ASN A 53 -26.62 15.95 23.53
N GLU A 54 -27.38 16.12 24.63
CA GLU A 54 -28.82 16.50 24.59
C GLU A 54 -29.09 17.80 23.80
N SER A 55 -28.09 18.65 23.55
CA SER A 55 -28.25 19.83 22.71
C SER A 55 -28.18 19.53 21.20
N GLN A 56 -27.60 18.41 20.77
CA GLN A 56 -27.49 18.02 19.36
C GLN A 56 -28.76 17.33 18.82
N PHE A 57 -29.64 16.86 19.71
CA PHE A 57 -30.86 16.14 19.38
C PHE A 57 -32.06 16.72 20.10
N LEU A 58 -33.25 16.51 19.54
CA LEU A 58 -34.52 16.94 20.07
C LEU A 58 -35.44 15.72 20.13
N HIS A 59 -36.01 15.47 21.30
CA HIS A 59 -37.05 14.45 21.46
C HIS A 59 -38.31 14.87 20.69
N GLY A 60 -38.97 13.92 20.03
CA GLY A 60 -40.27 14.16 19.41
C GLY A 60 -41.32 14.66 20.40
N ASP A 61 -42.10 15.66 20.01
CA ASP A 61 -43.18 16.25 20.82
C ASP A 61 -44.53 15.64 20.43
N PHE A 62 -45.00 14.69 21.24
CA PHE A 62 -46.28 14.01 21.04
C PHE A 62 -47.43 14.62 21.85
N SER A 63 -47.24 15.81 22.46
CA SER A 63 -48.27 16.44 23.31
C SER A 63 -49.56 16.80 22.56
N GLY A 64 -49.51 16.86 21.22
CA GLY A 64 -50.68 17.01 20.34
C GLY A 64 -51.45 15.73 20.03
N PHE A 65 -50.87 14.54 20.24
CA PHE A 65 -51.40 13.25 19.75
C PHE A 65 -52.23 12.49 20.82
N GLY A 66 -53.09 13.23 21.51
CA GLY A 66 -53.93 12.69 22.58
C GLY A 66 -53.15 12.41 23.88
N SER A 67 -53.86 12.01 24.94
CA SER A 67 -53.28 11.91 26.28
C SER A 67 -52.46 10.65 26.56
N SER A 68 -52.44 9.70 25.61
CA SER A 68 -51.74 8.42 25.73
C SER A 68 -50.39 8.39 25.01
N ALA A 69 -50.27 9.03 23.84
CA ALA A 69 -49.05 9.05 23.04
C ALA A 69 -47.89 9.68 23.82
N LYS A 70 -46.76 8.99 23.86
CA LYS A 70 -45.58 9.44 24.62
C LYS A 70 -44.32 8.94 23.96
N ASN A 71 -43.48 9.89 23.59
CA ASN A 71 -42.17 9.56 23.06
C ASN A 71 -41.36 8.71 24.05
N SER A 72 -41.03 7.49 23.64
CA SER A 72 -40.19 6.55 24.39
C SER A 72 -38.70 6.76 24.14
N ALA A 73 -38.32 7.54 23.12
CA ALA A 73 -36.94 7.73 22.69
C ALA A 73 -36.13 8.57 23.69
N ILE A 74 -35.04 8.02 24.20
CA ILE A 74 -34.12 8.69 25.14
C ILE A 74 -32.65 8.49 24.74
N LEU A 75 -31.79 9.41 25.16
CA LEU A 75 -30.36 9.12 25.27
C LEU A 75 -30.14 8.27 26.52
N GLN A 76 -29.39 7.18 26.41
CA GLN A 76 -29.14 6.23 27.49
C GLN A 76 -27.69 5.72 27.41
N ASN A 77 -27.03 5.63 28.57
CA ASN A 77 -25.65 5.15 28.67
C ASN A 77 -25.51 3.78 27.97
N SER A 78 -24.55 3.67 27.05
CA SER A 78 -24.29 2.45 26.31
C SER A 78 -23.26 1.57 27.04
N THR A 79 -22.05 2.08 27.25
CA THR A 79 -20.95 1.30 27.85
C THR A 79 -20.62 1.76 29.28
N MET A 80 -19.93 0.89 30.04
CA MET A 80 -19.31 1.24 31.33
C MET A 80 -17.80 1.52 31.20
N HIS A 81 -17.36 1.90 30.00
CA HIS A 81 -15.95 2.13 29.69
C HIS A 81 -15.67 3.62 29.50
N SER A 82 -14.63 4.11 30.19
CA SER A 82 -14.15 5.47 30.01
C SER A 82 -13.24 5.55 28.79
N THR A 83 -13.67 6.29 27.75
CA THR A 83 -12.81 6.62 26.60
C THR A 83 -11.70 7.62 26.97
N GLY A 84 -11.87 8.34 28.10
CA GLY A 84 -11.00 9.43 28.52
C GLY A 84 -11.35 10.79 27.90
N THR A 85 -12.39 10.86 27.07
CA THR A 85 -12.95 12.11 26.54
C THR A 85 -13.82 12.83 27.58
N SER A 86 -14.28 14.04 27.27
CA SER A 86 -15.22 14.77 28.15
C SER A 86 -16.65 14.22 28.16
N TYR A 87 -16.94 13.17 27.38
CA TYR A 87 -18.29 12.65 27.13
C TYR A 87 -18.50 11.21 27.66
N ASP A 88 -17.63 10.73 28.54
CA ASP A 88 -17.82 9.52 29.35
C ASP A 88 -18.93 9.76 30.41
N PRO A 89 -19.98 8.93 30.50
CA PRO A 89 -20.21 7.67 29.77
C PRO A 89 -20.78 7.86 28.37
N LEU A 90 -20.35 6.99 27.44
CA LEU A 90 -20.90 6.92 26.08
C LEU A 90 -22.41 6.71 26.07
N MET A 91 -23.10 7.26 25.06
CA MET A 91 -24.55 7.38 25.02
C MET A 91 -25.09 6.82 23.71
N ALA A 92 -25.92 5.78 23.80
CA ALA A 92 -26.75 5.35 22.68
C ALA A 92 -28.14 6.00 22.77
N ILE A 93 -28.85 6.05 21.65
CA ILE A 93 -30.27 6.35 21.59
C ILE A 93 -31.01 5.03 21.81
N ARG A 94 -31.93 4.95 22.78
CA ARG A 94 -32.93 3.88 22.88
C ARG A 94 -34.25 4.43 22.38
N MET A 95 -34.76 3.90 21.27
CA MET A 95 -36.01 4.32 20.63
C MET A 95 -37.22 3.66 21.31
N THR A 96 -37.34 2.34 21.20
CA THR A 96 -38.35 1.50 21.87
C THR A 96 -37.66 0.34 22.60
N ASN A 97 -38.36 -0.29 23.54
CA ASN A 97 -37.91 -1.51 24.22
C ASN A 97 -39.00 -2.33 24.91
N TYR A 98 -40.28 -2.00 24.69
CA TYR A 98 -41.42 -2.73 25.23
C TYR A 98 -42.66 -2.48 24.36
N THR A 99 -43.74 -3.22 24.59
CA THR A 99 -45.00 -3.10 23.82
C THR A 99 -45.63 -1.72 23.97
N ASP A 100 -46.46 -1.34 22.99
CA ASP A 100 -47.23 -0.10 22.95
C ASP A 100 -46.35 1.17 23.16
N GLN A 101 -45.23 1.28 22.43
CA GLN A 101 -44.33 2.44 22.49
C GLN A 101 -44.19 3.13 21.12
N GLU A 102 -44.09 4.46 21.16
CA GLU A 102 -43.79 5.29 20.00
C GLU A 102 -42.51 6.09 20.28
N GLY A 103 -41.45 5.93 19.49
CA GLY A 103 -40.17 6.61 19.67
C GLY A 103 -39.84 7.54 18.52
N ALA A 104 -39.48 8.80 18.79
CA ALA A 104 -38.95 9.73 17.79
C ALA A 104 -37.83 10.61 18.35
N ILE A 105 -36.76 10.77 17.57
CA ILE A 105 -35.67 11.69 17.87
C ILE A 105 -35.20 12.39 16.59
N TRP A 106 -34.99 13.69 16.69
CA TRP A 106 -34.71 14.57 15.56
C TRP A 106 -33.41 15.35 15.78
N SER A 107 -32.64 15.54 14.73
CA SER A 107 -31.44 16.39 14.74
C SER A 107 -31.77 17.85 15.05
N ASN A 108 -30.95 18.51 15.86
CA ASN A 108 -31.13 19.92 16.21
C ASN A 108 -30.48 20.84 15.16
N VAL A 109 -31.28 21.22 14.15
CA VAL A 109 -30.86 22.05 13.01
C VAL A 109 -30.30 23.42 13.42
N ASP A 110 -30.83 23.99 14.51
CA ASP A 110 -30.38 25.28 15.06
C ASP A 110 -29.07 25.18 15.85
N ASN A 111 -28.65 23.96 16.24
CA ASN A 111 -27.41 23.67 16.95
C ASN A 111 -26.41 22.85 16.09
N GLY A 112 -26.44 23.07 14.77
CA GLY A 112 -25.44 22.54 13.83
C GLY A 112 -25.60 21.08 13.41
N ASN A 113 -26.59 20.34 13.94
CA ASN A 113 -26.87 18.98 13.52
C ASN A 113 -27.95 18.97 12.42
N TYR A 114 -27.55 18.76 11.16
CA TYR A 114 -28.43 18.73 9.99
C TYR A 114 -27.71 18.15 8.76
N VAL A 115 -28.44 17.75 7.71
CA VAL A 115 -27.83 17.41 6.42
C VAL A 115 -27.77 18.64 5.53
N ASN A 116 -26.56 19.09 5.17
CA ASN A 116 -26.35 20.14 4.18
C ASN A 116 -26.37 19.56 2.76
N ILE A 117 -27.46 19.80 2.02
CA ILE A 117 -27.68 19.15 0.70
C ILE A 117 -26.70 19.60 -0.40
N ASN A 118 -25.90 20.65 -0.18
CA ASN A 118 -24.92 21.13 -1.15
C ASN A 118 -23.52 20.51 -0.98
N ASN A 119 -23.26 19.81 0.12
CA ASN A 119 -22.00 19.16 0.44
C ASN A 119 -22.16 17.64 0.40
N LYS A 120 -21.07 16.88 0.27
CA LYS A 120 -21.08 15.45 0.67
C LYS A 120 -21.37 15.39 2.16
N GLN A 121 -22.23 14.46 2.58
CA GLN A 121 -22.60 14.26 3.97
C GLN A 121 -22.68 12.76 4.25
N THR A 122 -22.00 12.30 5.31
CA THR A 122 -22.03 10.91 5.76
C THR A 122 -22.53 10.80 7.20
N LEU A 123 -23.55 9.97 7.40
CA LEU A 123 -23.97 9.43 8.70
C LEU A 123 -23.38 8.02 8.83
N SER A 124 -22.64 7.77 9.91
CA SER A 124 -22.11 6.46 10.28
C SER A 124 -22.67 6.09 11.65
N CYS A 125 -23.30 4.93 11.77
CA CYS A 125 -23.91 4.47 13.02
C CYS A 125 -24.03 2.96 13.11
N TRP A 126 -24.29 2.48 14.32
CA TRP A 126 -24.63 1.11 14.64
C TRP A 126 -26.09 1.02 15.07
N LEU A 127 -26.81 0.04 14.55
CA LEU A 127 -28.20 -0.29 14.91
C LEU A 127 -28.25 -1.62 15.68
N TYR A 128 -29.17 -1.75 16.63
CA TYR A 128 -29.47 -3.02 17.32
C TYR A 128 -30.98 -3.17 17.45
N PHE A 129 -31.47 -4.36 17.10
CA PHE A 129 -32.91 -4.71 17.06
C PHE A 129 -33.28 -5.79 18.09
N GLY A 130 -32.41 -6.07 19.07
CA GLY A 130 -32.69 -7.05 20.11
C GLY A 130 -31.91 -8.36 20.02
N PRO A 131 -32.13 -9.25 21.01
CA PRO A 131 -31.49 -10.56 21.07
C PRO A 131 -32.05 -11.52 20.01
N SER A 132 -31.34 -12.61 19.71
CA SER A 132 -31.84 -13.66 18.81
C SER A 132 -33.13 -14.35 19.26
N GLN A 133 -33.45 -14.28 20.56
CA GLN A 133 -34.66 -14.81 21.19
C GLN A 133 -34.95 -13.99 22.47
N HIS A 134 -36.22 -13.68 22.74
CA HIS A 134 -36.60 -13.07 24.02
C HIS A 134 -36.33 -14.01 25.20
N ILE A 135 -35.98 -13.41 26.34
CA ILE A 135 -35.91 -14.05 27.66
C ILE A 135 -37.30 -14.55 28.06
N HIS A 136 -38.34 -13.78 27.74
CA HIS A 136 -39.73 -14.15 28.01
C HIS A 136 -40.31 -15.03 26.89
N SER A 137 -40.61 -16.29 27.21
CA SER A 137 -41.09 -17.24 26.21
C SER A 137 -42.54 -16.94 25.78
N GLY A 138 -42.71 -16.61 24.50
CA GLY A 138 -44.01 -16.34 23.89
C GLY A 138 -44.20 -14.89 23.41
N ASP A 139 -43.28 -13.99 23.76
CA ASP A 139 -43.20 -12.64 23.18
C ASP A 139 -42.68 -12.72 21.73
N SER A 140 -42.89 -11.65 20.95
CA SER A 140 -42.50 -11.54 19.52
C SER A 140 -41.79 -10.22 19.26
N PHE A 141 -40.87 -10.22 18.30
CA PHE A 141 -40.12 -9.05 17.84
C PHE A 141 -40.97 -8.15 16.92
N GLY A 142 -40.71 -6.84 16.96
CA GLY A 142 -41.46 -5.83 16.22
C GLY A 142 -41.40 -4.42 16.85
N ASP A 143 -41.74 -3.37 16.11
CA ASP A 143 -42.12 -3.39 14.68
C ASP A 143 -40.90 -3.10 13.76
N GLY A 144 -39.89 -2.41 14.30
CA GLY A 144 -38.68 -1.98 13.58
C GLY A 144 -38.33 -0.53 13.89
N MET A 145 -37.43 0.05 13.09
CA MET A 145 -37.13 1.48 13.10
C MET A 145 -36.93 2.04 11.69
N ALA A 146 -37.05 3.34 11.53
CA ALA A 146 -36.79 4.02 10.27
C ALA A 146 -35.91 5.26 10.47
N PHE A 147 -34.96 5.45 9.56
CA PHE A 147 -34.22 6.70 9.38
C PHE A 147 -35.00 7.62 8.45
N VAL A 148 -35.17 8.89 8.84
CA VAL A 148 -35.98 9.86 8.09
C VAL A 148 -35.18 11.12 7.80
N LEU A 149 -35.20 11.57 6.54
CA LEU A 149 -34.83 12.93 6.12
C LEU A 149 -36.11 13.73 5.85
N GLN A 150 -36.25 14.91 6.44
CA GLN A 150 -37.43 15.75 6.27
C GLN A 150 -37.12 17.24 6.13
N ASN A 151 -38.10 18.00 5.64
CA ASN A 151 -38.06 19.44 5.72
C ASN A 151 -38.05 19.91 7.19
N PRO A 152 -37.09 20.74 7.63
CA PRO A 152 -37.04 21.26 9.00
C PRO A 152 -38.30 22.01 9.47
N ALA A 153 -39.14 22.49 8.55
CA ALA A 153 -40.41 23.15 8.86
C ALA A 153 -41.45 22.23 9.53
N ASN A 154 -41.33 20.91 9.36
CA ASN A 154 -42.19 19.93 10.04
C ASN A 154 -41.85 19.84 11.55
N GLY A 155 -40.57 20.00 11.88
CA GLY A 155 -40.06 20.06 13.24
C GLY A 155 -40.18 18.76 14.04
N VAL A 156 -40.17 18.89 15.36
CA VAL A 156 -40.09 17.76 16.31
C VAL A 156 -41.42 17.02 16.52
N SER A 157 -42.54 17.57 16.03
CA SER A 157 -43.84 16.89 16.06
C SER A 157 -44.02 15.88 14.92
N SER A 158 -43.03 15.73 14.04
CA SER A 158 -43.07 14.77 12.94
C SER A 158 -43.20 13.34 13.43
N PHE A 159 -44.31 12.73 13.03
CA PHE A 159 -44.63 11.32 13.19
C PHE A 159 -45.85 11.02 12.30
N SER A 160 -46.09 9.76 11.96
CA SER A 160 -47.34 9.32 11.36
C SER A 160 -48.53 9.65 12.28
N HIS A 161 -49.54 10.37 11.77
CA HIS A 161 -50.73 10.72 12.54
C HIS A 161 -51.96 11.05 11.69
N ASN A 162 -53.15 10.74 12.23
CA ASN A 162 -54.43 11.18 11.70
C ASN A 162 -55.16 12.02 12.77
N GLY A 163 -55.10 13.34 12.59
CA GLY A 163 -55.58 14.29 13.60
C GLY A 163 -54.79 14.14 14.90
N THR A 164 -55.45 13.69 15.97
CA THR A 164 -54.81 13.44 17.29
C THR A 164 -54.50 11.96 17.55
N LYS A 165 -54.63 11.07 16.55
CA LYS A 165 -54.27 9.65 16.69
C LYS A 165 -52.90 9.44 16.03
N ILE A 166 -51.96 8.89 16.78
CA ILE A 166 -50.61 8.54 16.29
C ILE A 166 -50.63 7.19 15.53
N GLY A 167 -49.70 7.01 14.58
CA GLY A 167 -49.43 5.75 13.88
C GLY A 167 -48.57 4.79 14.72
N THR A 168 -48.82 3.49 14.59
CA THR A 168 -48.12 2.38 15.28
C THR A 168 -48.18 1.13 14.39
N GLY A 169 -47.38 0.08 14.65
CA GLY A 169 -47.33 -1.10 13.78
C GLY A 169 -46.63 -0.78 12.46
N GLU A 170 -47.13 -1.35 11.35
CA GLU A 170 -46.63 -1.19 9.96
C GLU A 170 -46.26 0.23 9.52
N THR A 171 -46.75 1.27 10.21
CA THR A 171 -46.37 2.65 9.91
C THR A 171 -44.92 2.99 10.30
N LEU A 172 -44.31 2.28 11.25
CA LEU A 172 -43.02 2.58 11.90
C LEU A 172 -42.88 4.04 12.42
N GLY A 173 -44.02 4.72 12.61
CA GLY A 173 -44.06 6.16 12.90
C GLY A 173 -43.75 7.08 11.72
N VAL A 174 -43.60 6.54 10.51
CA VAL A 174 -43.27 7.26 9.27
C VAL A 174 -44.43 7.28 8.28
N TRP A 175 -44.90 6.09 7.90
CA TRP A 175 -45.80 5.88 6.77
C TRP A 175 -47.25 6.22 7.13
N GLY A 176 -48.09 6.43 6.12
CA GLY A 176 -49.50 6.75 6.30
C GLY A 176 -50.26 5.68 7.08
N MET A 177 -51.37 6.06 7.72
CA MET A 177 -52.13 5.18 8.60
C MET A 177 -53.27 4.47 7.86
N ASP A 178 -53.11 3.20 7.50
CA ASP A 178 -54.26 2.40 7.03
C ASP A 178 -55.16 1.93 8.20
N THR A 179 -55.91 2.87 8.78
CA THR A 179 -56.78 2.60 9.94
C THR A 179 -58.26 2.95 9.73
N ASP A 180 -58.64 3.36 8.52
CA ASP A 180 -60.04 3.57 8.13
C ASP A 180 -60.33 2.94 6.75
N LYS A 181 -60.94 1.76 6.79
CA LYS A 181 -61.40 0.99 5.62
C LYS A 181 -62.32 1.74 4.65
N SER A 182 -62.91 2.88 5.05
CA SER A 182 -63.75 3.71 4.18
C SER A 182 -62.93 4.63 3.27
N VAL A 183 -61.65 4.82 3.56
CA VAL A 183 -60.73 5.61 2.74
C VAL A 183 -60.51 4.94 1.40
N THR A 184 -60.72 5.68 0.32
CA THR A 184 -60.58 5.20 -1.07
C THR A 184 -59.51 5.94 -1.87
N SER A 185 -58.80 6.89 -1.25
CA SER A 185 -57.75 7.69 -1.88
C SER A 185 -56.41 7.38 -1.23
N THR A 186 -55.40 7.01 -2.04
CA THR A 186 -54.03 6.80 -1.56
C THR A 186 -53.43 8.10 -1.00
N GLN A 187 -53.80 9.26 -1.56
CA GLN A 187 -53.43 10.57 -1.00
C GLN A 187 -53.92 10.72 0.44
N THR A 188 -55.11 10.24 0.81
CA THR A 188 -55.62 10.37 2.18
C THR A 188 -54.88 9.47 3.18
N ILE A 189 -54.22 8.41 2.71
CA ILE A 189 -53.27 7.65 3.52
C ILE A 189 -51.95 8.42 3.60
N ALA A 190 -51.40 8.86 2.47
CA ALA A 190 -50.18 9.66 2.40
C ALA A 190 -50.23 10.95 3.25
N ASP A 191 -51.37 11.64 3.28
CA ASP A 191 -51.63 12.86 4.08
C ASP A 191 -51.48 12.62 5.61
N THR A 192 -51.42 11.37 6.06
CA THR A 192 -51.23 10.98 7.48
C THR A 192 -49.81 10.49 7.79
N ALA A 193 -48.93 10.42 6.78
CA ALA A 193 -47.52 10.10 6.93
C ALA A 193 -46.70 11.35 7.34
N ILE A 194 -45.39 11.19 7.54
CA ILE A 194 -44.47 12.33 7.64
C ILE A 194 -44.38 13.02 6.26
N GLN A 195 -44.95 14.21 6.15
CA GLN A 195 -44.94 15.01 4.91
C GLN A 195 -43.54 15.52 4.56
N ASP A 196 -43.32 15.89 3.28
CA ASP A 196 -42.07 16.51 2.81
C ASP A 196 -40.80 15.77 3.32
N SER A 197 -40.77 14.45 3.11
CA SER A 197 -39.74 13.55 3.63
C SER A 197 -39.36 12.40 2.69
N TRP A 198 -38.20 11.81 2.98
CA TRP A 198 -37.70 10.53 2.45
C TRP A 198 -37.31 9.67 3.65
N ALA A 199 -37.64 8.38 3.61
CA ALA A 199 -37.34 7.46 4.70
C ALA A 199 -36.69 6.16 4.21
N LEU A 200 -35.87 5.56 5.08
CA LEU A 200 -35.25 4.25 4.96
C LEU A 200 -35.66 3.43 6.19
N GLU A 201 -36.42 2.36 5.99
CA GLU A 201 -36.87 1.48 7.07
C GLU A 201 -35.96 0.27 7.27
N PHE A 202 -36.06 -0.27 8.48
CA PHE A 202 -35.46 -1.52 8.91
C PHE A 202 -36.57 -2.28 9.61
N ASP A 203 -37.37 -3.01 8.83
CA ASP A 203 -38.62 -3.61 9.28
C ASP A 203 -38.37 -5.03 9.82
N THR A 204 -38.82 -5.27 11.06
CA THR A 204 -38.66 -6.52 11.78
C THR A 204 -39.94 -7.38 11.81
N ASN A 205 -41.07 -6.88 11.33
CA ASN A 205 -42.38 -7.53 11.39
C ASN A 205 -43.13 -7.51 10.03
N ASP A 206 -43.12 -8.66 9.35
CA ASP A 206 -43.77 -8.89 8.04
C ASP A 206 -45.31 -8.67 8.06
N ASN A 207 -45.78 -7.52 7.56
CA ASN A 207 -47.18 -7.12 7.51
C ASN A 207 -47.82 -7.45 6.14
N LYS A 208 -48.37 -8.67 6.00
CA LYS A 208 -48.90 -9.23 4.71
C LYS A 208 -50.26 -9.93 4.82
N SER A 209 -51.11 -9.56 5.78
CA SER A 209 -52.36 -10.29 6.07
C SER A 209 -53.52 -10.01 5.11
N GLY A 210 -53.41 -9.06 4.19
CA GLY A 210 -54.48 -8.68 3.27
C GLY A 210 -55.61 -7.91 3.96
N VAL A 211 -55.31 -7.19 5.04
CA VAL A 211 -56.29 -6.49 5.89
C VAL A 211 -55.78 -5.13 6.35
N LEU A 212 -56.69 -4.33 6.92
CA LEU A 212 -56.45 -3.02 7.50
C LEU A 212 -55.39 -3.07 8.62
N ASN A 213 -54.39 -2.20 8.57
CA ASN A 213 -53.29 -2.06 9.54
C ASN A 213 -52.36 -3.30 9.61
N ASP A 214 -52.25 -4.09 8.54
CA ASP A 214 -51.45 -5.32 8.48
C ASP A 214 -51.27 -5.81 7.01
N ASP A 215 -50.84 -4.93 6.10
CA ASP A 215 -50.61 -5.27 4.68
C ASP A 215 -49.56 -4.43 3.92
N PHE A 216 -48.80 -3.54 4.57
CA PHE A 216 -47.82 -2.69 3.87
C PHE A 216 -46.79 -3.47 3.04
N ASP A 217 -46.43 -4.67 3.49
CA ASP A 217 -45.41 -5.50 2.85
C ASP A 217 -45.93 -6.39 1.72
N ALA A 218 -47.21 -6.32 1.33
CA ALA A 218 -47.84 -7.30 0.43
C ALA A 218 -47.23 -7.48 -0.97
N GLU A 219 -46.20 -6.69 -1.32
CA GLU A 219 -45.38 -6.86 -2.51
C GLU A 219 -44.69 -8.24 -2.56
N SER A 220 -44.54 -8.78 -3.78
CA SER A 220 -43.98 -10.11 -4.01
C SER A 220 -42.49 -10.24 -3.67
N ASP A 221 -41.80 -9.11 -3.62
CA ASP A 221 -40.35 -9.04 -3.54
C ASP A 221 -39.87 -8.96 -2.08
N ILE A 222 -40.77 -8.67 -1.13
CA ILE A 222 -40.55 -8.83 0.31
C ILE A 222 -40.90 -10.27 0.71
N THR A 223 -40.07 -10.90 1.55
CA THR A 223 -40.22 -12.31 1.98
C THR A 223 -40.11 -12.50 3.50
N GLY A 224 -40.12 -11.40 4.25
CA GLY A 224 -39.90 -11.31 5.69
C GLY A 224 -39.26 -9.97 6.03
N GLN A 225 -38.41 -9.95 7.05
CA GLN A 225 -37.66 -8.76 7.48
C GLN A 225 -36.85 -8.15 6.33
N HIS A 226 -36.83 -6.84 6.24
CA HIS A 226 -36.28 -6.16 5.07
C HIS A 226 -35.83 -4.72 5.36
N ILE A 227 -35.09 -4.17 4.39
CA ILE A 227 -34.68 -2.76 4.36
C ILE A 227 -35.16 -2.19 3.03
N ALA A 228 -35.95 -1.13 3.07
CA ALA A 228 -36.47 -0.44 1.90
C ALA A 228 -36.58 1.07 2.15
N TYR A 229 -36.79 1.84 1.09
CA TYR A 229 -36.94 3.29 1.17
C TYR A 229 -38.13 3.81 0.35
N GLY A 230 -38.54 5.04 0.61
CA GLY A 230 -39.67 5.67 -0.08
C GLY A 230 -39.91 7.12 0.30
N TYR A 231 -41.04 7.65 -0.15
CA TYR A 231 -41.48 9.03 0.05
C TYR A 231 -42.82 9.02 0.80
N PRO A 232 -42.83 9.13 2.14
CA PRO A 232 -44.03 8.85 2.93
C PRO A 232 -45.24 9.73 2.59
N GLY A 233 -45.01 10.99 2.21
CA GLY A 233 -46.06 11.91 1.77
C GLY A 233 -46.57 11.72 0.32
N ASP A 234 -45.98 10.81 -0.47
CA ASP A 234 -46.43 10.57 -1.85
C ASP A 234 -47.55 9.53 -1.91
N ALA A 235 -48.68 9.91 -2.52
CA ALA A 235 -49.78 9.01 -2.84
C ALA A 235 -49.41 7.83 -3.75
N SER A 236 -48.25 7.88 -4.43
CA SER A 236 -47.71 6.79 -5.24
C SER A 236 -47.06 5.66 -4.41
N THR A 237 -46.63 5.95 -3.17
CA THR A 237 -46.11 4.95 -2.23
C THR A 237 -47.20 3.97 -1.77
N TYR A 238 -48.48 4.28 -1.89
CA TYR A 238 -49.58 3.43 -1.40
C TYR A 238 -50.41 2.80 -2.53
N VAL A 239 -50.80 1.54 -2.37
CA VAL A 239 -51.66 0.78 -3.30
C VAL A 239 -52.95 0.38 -2.59
N ARG A 240 -54.08 0.88 -3.08
CA ARG A 240 -55.39 0.54 -2.52
C ARG A 240 -55.91 -0.81 -3.01
N HIS A 241 -56.14 -1.72 -2.07
CA HIS A 241 -56.84 -2.99 -2.26
C HIS A 241 -58.29 -2.93 -1.76
N LYS A 242 -59.07 -3.99 -2.05
CA LYS A 242 -60.48 -4.11 -1.64
C LYS A 242 -60.68 -5.38 -0.84
N ALA A 243 -61.04 -5.24 0.43
CA ALA A 243 -61.38 -6.36 1.32
C ALA A 243 -62.77 -6.95 1.02
N ASP A 244 -63.62 -6.25 0.25
CA ASP A 244 -64.92 -6.76 -0.16
C ASP A 244 -65.23 -6.57 -1.66
N LEU A 245 -66.22 -7.33 -2.14
CA LEU A 245 -66.61 -7.38 -3.55
C LEU A 245 -67.26 -6.07 -4.06
N VAL A 246 -67.65 -5.16 -3.16
CA VAL A 246 -68.37 -3.91 -3.50
C VAL A 246 -67.49 -2.66 -3.37
N GLY A 247 -66.29 -2.78 -2.79
CA GLY A 247 -65.35 -1.68 -2.56
C GLY A 247 -65.75 -0.75 -1.41
N LEU A 248 -66.49 -1.25 -0.42
CA LEU A 248 -66.88 -0.47 0.78
C LEU A 248 -65.91 -0.64 1.95
N SER A 249 -65.09 -1.69 1.90
CA SER A 249 -63.97 -1.95 2.80
C SER A 249 -62.70 -2.04 1.97
N ASN A 250 -61.73 -1.17 2.26
CA ASN A 250 -60.43 -1.08 1.63
C ASN A 250 -59.34 -1.38 2.68
N TYR A 251 -58.16 -1.69 2.18
CA TYR A 251 -56.88 -1.76 2.90
C TYR A 251 -55.79 -1.34 1.91
N TYR A 252 -54.59 -1.06 2.39
CA TYR A 252 -53.49 -0.55 1.56
C TYR A 252 -52.23 -1.37 1.78
N SER A 253 -51.51 -1.64 0.68
CA SER A 253 -50.10 -2.04 0.74
C SER A 253 -49.22 -0.87 0.28
N MET A 254 -47.90 -1.01 0.38
CA MET A 254 -46.96 -0.03 -0.17
C MET A 254 -46.34 -0.46 -1.51
N ASN A 255 -45.66 0.48 -2.16
CA ASN A 255 -44.73 0.30 -3.28
C ASN A 255 -43.33 0.71 -2.77
N HIS A 256 -42.61 -0.22 -2.15
CA HIS A 256 -41.30 0.03 -1.59
C HIS A 256 -40.24 0.20 -2.68
N SER A 257 -39.29 1.11 -2.48
CA SER A 257 -38.16 1.29 -3.38
C SER A 257 -36.91 0.61 -2.83
N GLY A 258 -36.23 -0.14 -3.70
CA GLY A 258 -34.92 -0.72 -3.40
C GLY A 258 -34.91 -1.81 -2.33
N VAL A 259 -36.02 -2.54 -2.13
CA VAL A 259 -36.18 -3.67 -1.18
C VAL A 259 -34.96 -4.59 -1.12
N GLN A 260 -34.43 -4.77 0.09
CA GLN A 260 -33.38 -5.74 0.42
C GLN A 260 -33.90 -6.68 1.52
N ASN A 261 -34.10 -7.95 1.19
CA ASN A 261 -34.54 -8.96 2.16
C ASN A 261 -33.39 -9.31 3.11
N ILE A 262 -33.67 -9.32 4.41
CA ILE A 262 -32.72 -9.65 5.47
C ILE A 262 -33.16 -10.97 6.11
N THR A 263 -32.22 -11.85 6.47
CA THR A 263 -32.55 -13.14 7.10
C THR A 263 -33.06 -12.97 8.53
N THR A 264 -32.45 -12.05 9.27
CA THR A 264 -32.93 -11.55 10.57
C THR A 264 -32.18 -10.25 10.90
N LEU A 265 -32.86 -9.29 11.53
CA LEU A 265 -32.30 -8.04 12.05
C LEU A 265 -32.05 -8.13 13.57
N HIS A 266 -32.83 -8.93 14.29
CA HIS A 266 -32.72 -9.14 15.74
C HIS A 266 -31.84 -10.37 16.05
N ASP A 267 -30.53 -10.28 15.82
CA ASP A 267 -29.62 -11.43 15.92
C ASP A 267 -28.67 -11.43 17.13
N ASP A 268 -28.91 -10.53 18.09
CA ASP A 268 -28.05 -10.20 19.24
C ASP A 268 -26.72 -9.47 18.91
N ASN A 269 -26.53 -9.02 17.67
CA ASN A 269 -25.39 -8.19 17.28
C ASN A 269 -25.83 -6.75 16.94
N TRP A 270 -24.86 -5.84 17.01
CA TRP A 270 -25.01 -4.51 16.42
C TRP A 270 -24.61 -4.55 14.95
N HIS A 271 -25.40 -3.89 14.11
CA HIS A 271 -25.23 -3.84 12.66
C HIS A 271 -24.80 -2.44 12.22
N HIS A 272 -23.70 -2.35 11.47
CA HIS A 272 -23.21 -1.06 10.99
C HIS A 272 -24.07 -0.53 9.84
N LEU A 273 -24.29 0.78 9.81
CA LEU A 273 -25.00 1.52 8.78
C LEU A 273 -24.22 2.78 8.40
N THR A 274 -23.76 2.83 7.16
CA THR A 274 -23.27 4.06 6.53
C THR A 274 -24.33 4.61 5.58
N ILE A 275 -24.82 5.84 5.79
CA ILE A 275 -25.65 6.58 4.83
C ILE A 275 -24.84 7.76 4.28
N SER A 276 -24.73 7.88 2.96
CA SER A 276 -24.01 8.98 2.29
C SER A 276 -24.87 9.69 1.26
N TRP A 277 -24.87 11.02 1.32
CA TRP A 277 -25.49 11.92 0.34
C TRP A 277 -24.44 12.42 -0.67
N ASP A 278 -24.72 12.26 -1.98
CA ASP A 278 -23.96 12.91 -3.05
C ASP A 278 -24.70 14.15 -3.58
N PRO A 279 -24.19 15.37 -3.35
CA PRO A 279 -24.80 16.62 -3.84
C PRO A 279 -24.72 16.79 -5.36
N THR A 280 -23.91 15.98 -6.05
CA THR A 280 -23.72 16.04 -7.51
C THR A 280 -24.81 15.28 -8.25
N THR A 281 -25.10 14.05 -7.81
CA THR A 281 -26.13 13.20 -8.41
C THR A 281 -27.48 13.26 -7.69
N PHE A 282 -27.54 13.93 -6.53
CA PHE A 282 -28.71 13.98 -5.64
C PHE A 282 -29.17 12.58 -5.20
N ARG A 283 -28.24 11.65 -4.97
CA ARG A 283 -28.54 10.27 -4.56
C ARG A 283 -28.09 10.01 -3.12
N ILE A 284 -28.81 9.12 -2.46
CA ILE A 284 -28.46 8.55 -1.16
C ILE A 284 -27.93 7.14 -1.43
N THR A 285 -26.70 6.86 -1.00
CA THR A 285 -26.16 5.49 -0.94
C THR A 285 -26.15 5.05 0.51
N TYR A 286 -26.79 3.92 0.82
CA TYR A 286 -26.64 3.29 2.12
C TYR A 286 -25.86 1.97 1.99
N LYS A 287 -25.13 1.66 3.06
CA LYS A 287 -24.43 0.40 3.25
C LYS A 287 -24.82 -0.17 4.61
N TYR A 288 -25.16 -1.45 4.65
CA TYR A 288 -25.56 -2.15 5.87
C TYR A 288 -24.65 -3.36 6.10
N ASN A 289 -24.20 -3.55 7.34
CA ASN A 289 -23.13 -4.47 7.71
C ASN A 289 -21.85 -4.27 6.88
N ASP A 290 -21.41 -3.02 6.70
CA ASP A 290 -20.15 -2.68 6.02
C ASP A 290 -18.91 -2.56 6.94
N LYS A 291 -19.12 -2.57 8.26
CA LYS A 291 -18.06 -2.61 9.27
C LYS A 291 -18.32 -3.73 10.28
N ASN A 292 -17.24 -4.35 10.78
CA ASN A 292 -17.24 -5.27 11.91
C ASN A 292 -16.99 -4.51 13.22
N LEU A 293 -17.37 -5.10 14.37
CA LEU A 293 -17.24 -4.46 15.70
C LEU A 293 -15.80 -4.09 16.11
N ASP A 294 -14.78 -4.60 15.41
CA ASP A 294 -13.36 -4.29 15.63
C ASP A 294 -12.81 -3.16 14.72
N GLY A 295 -13.71 -2.49 13.97
CA GLY A 295 -13.39 -1.41 13.03
C GLY A 295 -13.08 -1.89 11.61
N SER A 296 -12.84 -3.19 11.39
CA SER A 296 -12.47 -3.70 10.06
C SER A 296 -13.62 -3.68 9.06
N LYS A 297 -13.32 -3.53 7.76
CA LYS A 297 -14.33 -3.64 6.69
C LYS A 297 -14.96 -5.04 6.67
N SER A 298 -16.26 -5.09 6.40
CA SER A 298 -16.98 -6.33 6.08
C SER A 298 -16.65 -6.81 4.66
N ASP A 299 -16.48 -8.12 4.47
CA ASP A 299 -16.29 -8.74 3.14
C ASP A 299 -17.57 -8.73 2.28
N THR A 300 -18.75 -8.64 2.92
CA THR A 300 -20.06 -8.75 2.25
C THR A 300 -21.06 -7.70 2.71
N PRO A 301 -20.75 -6.39 2.55
CA PRO A 301 -21.72 -5.33 2.82
C PRO A 301 -22.92 -5.43 1.89
N LEU A 302 -24.12 -5.22 2.43
CA LEU A 302 -25.26 -4.85 1.62
C LEU A 302 -25.06 -3.40 1.18
N VAL A 303 -25.12 -3.11 -0.12
CA VAL A 303 -24.97 -1.75 -0.66
C VAL A 303 -26.13 -1.45 -1.61
N SER A 304 -26.83 -0.34 -1.36
CA SER A 304 -27.94 0.12 -2.20
C SER A 304 -27.81 1.62 -2.45
N THR A 305 -28.38 2.11 -3.54
CA THR A 305 -28.32 3.52 -3.92
C THR A 305 -29.66 3.95 -4.47
N SER A 306 -30.22 5.00 -3.89
CA SER A 306 -31.50 5.57 -4.28
C SER A 306 -31.46 6.07 -5.72
N ASP A 307 -32.63 6.15 -6.36
CA ASP A 307 -32.80 7.08 -7.48
C ASP A 307 -32.64 8.55 -7.03
N PRO A 308 -32.46 9.51 -7.96
CA PRO A 308 -32.16 10.89 -7.62
C PRO A 308 -33.30 11.50 -6.81
N VAL A 309 -33.03 11.84 -5.55
CA VAL A 309 -33.97 12.42 -4.61
C VAL A 309 -34.31 13.83 -5.07
N HIS A 310 -35.59 14.07 -5.35
CA HIS A 310 -36.03 15.34 -5.89
C HIS A 310 -36.32 16.36 -4.78
N ALA A 311 -35.90 17.60 -4.99
CA ALA A 311 -36.16 18.67 -4.03
C ALA A 311 -37.66 18.95 -3.79
N THR A 312 -38.53 18.50 -4.69
CA THR A 312 -39.99 18.52 -4.55
C THR A 312 -40.49 17.67 -3.40
N GLU A 313 -39.80 16.57 -3.08
CA GLU A 313 -40.18 15.64 -2.01
C GLU A 313 -39.89 16.19 -0.61
N PHE A 314 -39.32 17.39 -0.53
CA PHE A 314 -39.05 18.14 0.71
C PHE A 314 -39.70 19.55 0.68
N GLY A 315 -40.85 19.70 0.01
CA GLY A 315 -41.57 20.98 -0.14
C GLY A 315 -40.99 21.94 -1.19
N GLY A 316 -39.96 21.54 -1.93
CA GLY A 316 -39.34 22.31 -3.01
C GLY A 316 -38.15 23.19 -2.58
N LYS A 317 -37.29 23.56 -3.54
CA LYS A 317 -36.07 24.36 -3.30
C LYS A 317 -36.31 25.72 -2.64
N ASN A 318 -37.52 26.29 -2.74
CA ASN A 318 -37.87 27.56 -2.09
C ASN A 318 -38.29 27.38 -0.63
N ALA A 319 -38.69 26.18 -0.22
CA ALA A 319 -39.05 25.83 1.16
C ALA A 319 -37.84 25.31 1.95
N MET A 320 -36.86 24.70 1.27
CA MET A 320 -35.62 24.24 1.90
C MET A 320 -34.59 25.36 2.10
N SER A 321 -34.05 25.48 3.31
CA SER A 321 -32.94 26.37 3.65
C SER A 321 -31.55 25.84 3.24
N ASN A 322 -31.49 24.91 2.29
CA ASN A 322 -30.37 23.97 2.04
C ASN A 322 -30.05 22.99 3.19
N LYS A 323 -30.88 22.98 4.24
CA LYS A 323 -30.77 22.05 5.37
C LYS A 323 -31.95 21.07 5.32
N LEU A 324 -31.67 19.78 5.52
CA LEU A 324 -32.67 18.78 5.89
C LEU A 324 -32.48 18.42 7.36
N GLN A 325 -33.60 18.26 8.08
CA GLN A 325 -33.58 17.66 9.40
C GLN A 325 -33.61 16.15 9.22
N TRP A 326 -32.68 15.45 9.85
CA TRP A 326 -32.69 14.00 9.90
C TRP A 326 -33.10 13.49 11.29
N GLY A 327 -33.52 12.25 11.39
CA GLY A 327 -33.88 11.63 12.66
C GLY A 327 -34.19 10.16 12.51
N PHE A 328 -34.68 9.56 13.60
CA PHE A 328 -35.18 8.20 13.62
C PHE A 328 -36.57 8.16 14.25
N THR A 329 -37.40 7.24 13.76
CA THR A 329 -38.64 6.82 14.41
C THR A 329 -38.62 5.31 14.65
N ALA A 330 -39.40 4.84 15.62
CA ALA A 330 -39.65 3.42 15.84
C ALA A 330 -41.01 3.24 16.52
N THR A 331 -41.65 2.09 16.32
CA THR A 331 -42.88 1.73 17.04
C THR A 331 -42.81 0.30 17.57
N SER A 332 -43.69 -0.02 18.50
CA SER A 332 -43.98 -1.38 18.93
C SER A 332 -45.47 -1.54 19.17
N GLY A 333 -46.07 -2.57 18.57
CA GLY A 333 -47.43 -3.01 18.88
C GLY A 333 -47.47 -3.95 20.09
N ALA A 334 -48.13 -5.09 19.90
CA ALA A 334 -48.13 -6.19 20.88
C ALA A 334 -46.83 -7.02 20.86
N ALA A 335 -46.05 -6.87 19.79
CA ALA A 335 -44.66 -7.26 19.70
C ALA A 335 -43.76 -6.13 20.25
N TYR A 336 -42.50 -6.42 20.58
CA TYR A 336 -41.52 -5.40 20.94
C TYR A 336 -40.10 -5.86 20.64
N GLU A 337 -39.20 -4.90 20.51
CA GLU A 337 -37.77 -5.16 20.58
C GLU A 337 -36.99 -3.95 21.12
N PRO A 338 -35.79 -4.14 21.70
CA PRO A 338 -34.88 -3.05 21.99
C PRO A 338 -34.32 -2.45 20.70
N ASN A 339 -34.91 -1.35 20.25
CA ASN A 339 -34.41 -0.56 19.11
C ASN A 339 -33.38 0.47 19.62
N LEU A 340 -32.09 0.22 19.36
CA LEU A 340 -30.97 1.04 19.83
C LEU A 340 -30.11 1.57 18.66
N ILE A 341 -29.55 2.77 18.83
CA ILE A 341 -28.69 3.42 17.84
C ILE A 341 -27.45 4.01 18.54
N ALA A 342 -26.26 3.75 18.04
CA ALA A 342 -25.01 4.36 18.51
C ALA A 342 -24.30 5.04 17.33
N LEU A 343 -23.98 6.33 17.45
CA LEU A 343 -23.50 7.15 16.32
C LEU A 343 -21.98 7.25 16.30
N GLU A 344 -21.38 7.14 15.13
CA GLU A 344 -19.95 7.41 14.88
C GLU A 344 -19.73 8.77 14.20
N SER A 345 -20.72 9.27 13.43
CA SER A 345 -20.67 10.60 12.84
C SER A 345 -21.99 11.36 13.03
N ILE A 346 -21.91 12.69 12.92
CA ILE A 346 -23.07 13.59 12.93
C ILE A 346 -22.97 14.48 11.68
N PRO A 347 -23.94 14.42 10.74
CA PRO A 347 -24.00 15.29 9.57
C PRO A 347 -23.85 16.78 9.91
N SER A 348 -23.18 17.51 9.02
CA SER A 348 -22.69 18.89 9.15
C SER A 348 -21.75 19.19 10.32
N SER A 349 -21.51 18.27 11.27
CA SER A 349 -20.51 18.47 12.32
C SER A 349 -19.10 18.42 11.75
N VAL A 350 -18.66 17.23 11.31
CA VAL A 350 -17.38 16.98 10.63
C VAL A 350 -17.62 15.91 9.57
N GLU A 351 -17.24 16.23 8.33
CA GLU A 351 -17.07 15.29 7.24
C GLU A 351 -15.56 15.13 7.03
N GLY A 352 -15.04 13.95 7.36
CA GLY A 352 -13.62 13.62 7.23
C GLY A 352 -13.43 12.30 6.49
N THR A 353 -12.27 12.16 5.86
CA THR A 353 -11.85 10.92 5.19
C THR A 353 -10.50 10.49 5.76
N VAL A 354 -10.35 9.18 6.05
CA VAL A 354 -9.04 8.57 6.29
C VAL A 354 -8.76 7.52 5.20
N THR A 355 -7.56 7.56 4.62
CA THR A 355 -7.07 6.55 3.68
C THR A 355 -5.70 6.05 4.11
N SER A 356 -5.32 4.84 3.72
CA SER A 356 -4.00 4.27 4.01
C SER A 356 -3.22 3.92 2.74
N ASP A 357 -1.89 3.94 2.86
CA ASP A 357 -0.99 3.30 1.92
C ASP A 357 0.26 2.74 2.62
N ILE A 358 1.05 1.96 1.89
CA ILE A 358 2.35 1.49 2.34
C ILE A 358 3.40 1.95 1.33
N THR A 359 4.45 2.61 1.81
CA THR A 359 5.64 2.92 1.02
C THR A 359 6.78 1.98 1.38
N ASP A 360 7.22 1.19 0.39
CA ASP A 360 8.47 0.47 0.43
C ASP A 360 9.63 1.44 0.14
N ASN A 361 10.37 1.79 1.19
CA ASN A 361 11.48 2.74 1.14
C ASN A 361 12.73 2.13 0.48
N THR A 362 12.89 0.80 0.51
CA THR A 362 14.02 0.12 -0.16
C THR A 362 13.82 0.14 -1.68
N GLN A 363 12.61 -0.17 -2.13
CA GLN A 363 12.24 -0.21 -3.55
C GLN A 363 11.78 1.15 -4.11
N ASN A 364 11.64 2.18 -3.24
CA ASN A 364 11.09 3.49 -3.57
C ASN A 364 9.72 3.38 -4.29
N LYS A 365 8.77 2.69 -3.65
CA LYS A 365 7.46 2.34 -4.22
C LYS A 365 6.34 2.44 -3.18
N THR A 366 5.36 3.30 -3.44
CA THR A 366 4.12 3.41 -2.65
C THR A 366 2.98 2.60 -3.30
N PHE A 367 2.13 1.97 -2.49
CA PHE A 367 0.96 1.22 -2.96
C PHE A 367 -0.22 1.25 -1.97
N SER A 368 -1.43 1.26 -2.52
CA SER A 368 -2.73 1.32 -1.85
C SER A 368 -3.54 0.04 -2.03
N GLU A 369 -4.79 -0.02 -1.53
CA GLU A 369 -5.69 -1.16 -1.78
C GLU A 369 -6.08 -1.31 -3.26
N THR A 370 -5.93 -0.26 -4.07
CA THR A 370 -6.29 -0.25 -5.50
C THR A 370 -5.16 -0.71 -6.43
N ASP A 371 -3.94 -0.88 -5.89
CA ASP A 371 -2.74 -1.20 -6.69
C ASP A 371 -2.56 -2.70 -6.93
N THR A 372 -2.07 -3.05 -8.12
CA THR A 372 -1.88 -4.46 -8.52
C THR A 372 -0.53 -5.04 -8.08
N ASN A 373 0.51 -4.22 -7.89
CA ASN A 373 1.83 -4.68 -7.45
C ASN A 373 2.11 -4.27 -5.99
N ARG A 374 1.68 -5.15 -5.07
CA ARG A 374 1.82 -4.97 -3.62
C ARG A 374 2.80 -5.99 -3.04
N ASN A 375 3.92 -6.20 -3.75
CA ASN A 375 5.01 -7.07 -3.31
C ASN A 375 6.09 -6.23 -2.61
N VAL A 376 6.62 -6.70 -1.48
CA VAL A 376 7.82 -6.16 -0.80
C VAL A 376 8.77 -7.33 -0.52
N ASN A 377 10.05 -7.13 -0.28
CA ASN A 377 10.96 -8.23 0.04
C ASN A 377 11.16 -8.43 1.55
N SER A 378 11.58 -9.62 1.95
CA SER A 378 12.19 -9.84 3.27
C SER A 378 13.28 -8.81 3.54
N GLY A 379 13.17 -8.08 4.65
CA GLY A 379 14.13 -7.05 5.07
C GLY A 379 13.90 -5.65 4.51
N ASP A 380 12.89 -5.44 3.65
CA ASP A 380 12.59 -4.09 3.13
C ASP A 380 12.08 -3.15 4.23
N SER A 381 12.52 -1.90 4.18
CA SER A 381 12.04 -0.84 5.06
C SER A 381 10.70 -0.34 4.54
N LEU A 382 9.68 -0.37 5.40
CA LEU A 382 8.31 0.02 5.07
C LEU A 382 7.87 1.23 5.90
N SER A 383 7.10 2.11 5.28
CA SER A 383 6.37 3.21 5.92
C SER A 383 4.88 2.93 5.78
N PHE A 384 4.19 2.77 6.90
CA PHE A 384 2.73 2.62 6.96
C PHE A 384 2.13 4.01 7.14
N ASN A 385 1.39 4.48 6.14
CA ASN A 385 0.86 5.82 6.08
C ASN A 385 -0.66 5.82 6.30
N TYR A 386 -1.14 6.77 7.11
CA TYR A 386 -2.56 7.07 7.28
C TYR A 386 -2.76 8.57 7.03
N HIS A 387 -3.58 8.89 6.03
CA HIS A 387 -3.85 10.24 5.57
C HIS A 387 -5.24 10.67 6.02
N LEU A 388 -5.29 11.57 6.98
CA LEU A 388 -6.50 12.14 7.54
C LEU A 388 -6.76 13.46 6.81
N ARG A 389 -7.97 13.64 6.26
CA ARG A 389 -8.39 14.88 5.60
C ARG A 389 -9.74 15.35 6.11
N PHE A 390 -9.81 16.60 6.57
CA PHE A 390 -11.06 17.32 6.78
C PHE A 390 -11.63 17.75 5.43
N ASP A 391 -12.80 17.24 5.06
CA ASP A 391 -13.47 17.57 3.80
C ASP A 391 -14.42 18.76 3.96
N SER A 392 -15.30 18.74 4.98
CA SER A 392 -16.21 19.85 5.31
C SER A 392 -16.78 19.74 6.72
N GLY A 393 -17.50 20.75 7.21
CA GLY A 393 -18.15 20.74 8.52
C GLY A 393 -18.31 22.13 9.11
N GLU A 394 -19.19 22.28 10.09
CA GLU A 394 -19.31 23.49 10.93
C GLU A 394 -18.32 23.46 12.11
N ASN A 395 -17.98 22.26 12.59
CA ASN A 395 -17.01 22.05 13.66
C ASN A 395 -15.62 21.73 13.09
N LYS A 396 -14.59 21.88 13.92
CA LYS A 396 -13.27 21.30 13.64
C LYS A 396 -13.29 19.81 14.00
N TRP A 397 -12.44 19.01 13.38
CA TRP A 397 -12.10 17.69 13.89
C TRP A 397 -11.20 17.88 15.14
N LEU A 398 -11.67 17.47 16.31
CA LEU A 398 -11.05 17.77 17.61
C LEU A 398 -10.61 16.52 18.35
N ASN A 399 -9.45 16.59 19.01
CA ASN A 399 -8.96 15.56 19.94
C ASN A 399 -8.89 14.15 19.33
N ASP A 400 -8.51 14.04 18.06
CA ASP A 400 -8.40 12.77 17.34
C ASP A 400 -7.30 11.88 17.93
N VAL A 401 -7.59 10.59 18.07
CA VAL A 401 -6.74 9.56 18.65
C VAL A 401 -6.68 8.35 17.72
N ALA A 402 -5.52 8.16 17.10
CA ALA A 402 -5.23 7.02 16.25
C ALA A 402 -4.92 5.76 17.11
N GLN A 403 -5.69 4.69 16.87
CA GLN A 403 -5.59 3.39 17.50
C GLN A 403 -5.20 2.31 16.47
N ILE A 404 -3.92 2.26 16.11
CA ILE A 404 -3.38 1.48 14.98
C ILE A 404 -3.05 0.04 15.39
N THR A 405 -3.58 -0.93 14.64
CA THR A 405 -3.20 -2.35 14.73
C THR A 405 -1.99 -2.63 13.83
N PHE A 406 -1.02 -3.41 14.29
CA PHE A 406 0.18 -3.74 13.52
C PHE A 406 0.13 -5.13 12.85
N PRO A 407 0.58 -5.26 11.59
CA PRO A 407 0.70 -6.57 10.93
C PRO A 407 1.82 -7.41 11.55
N SER A 408 1.54 -8.67 11.86
CA SER A 408 2.45 -9.60 12.56
C SER A 408 3.71 -10.00 11.78
N ASN A 409 3.74 -9.74 10.48
CA ASN A 409 4.86 -10.04 9.59
C ASN A 409 5.83 -8.85 9.37
N VAL A 410 5.68 -7.78 10.16
CA VAL A 410 6.57 -6.60 10.14
C VAL A 410 7.13 -6.36 11.53
N THR A 411 8.43 -6.10 11.64
CA THR A 411 9.04 -5.62 12.88
C THR A 411 9.03 -4.10 12.86
N PHE A 412 8.28 -3.51 13.79
CA PHE A 412 8.29 -2.06 14.03
C PHE A 412 9.54 -1.72 14.85
N THR A 413 10.59 -1.25 14.17
CA THR A 413 11.93 -1.10 14.75
C THR A 413 12.08 0.24 15.44
N ASN A 414 12.48 0.20 16.70
CA ASN A 414 12.72 1.38 17.52
C ASN A 414 14.17 1.90 17.35
N GLY A 415 14.60 2.09 16.09
CA GLY A 415 16.00 2.24 15.69
C GLY A 415 16.69 3.55 16.08
N ASP A 416 15.93 4.54 16.55
CA ASP A 416 16.47 5.80 17.08
C ASP A 416 16.83 5.68 18.57
N ALA A 417 17.91 6.33 18.98
CA ALA A 417 18.25 6.54 20.39
C ALA A 417 17.13 7.25 21.17
N ASN A 418 16.30 8.07 20.50
CA ASN A 418 15.14 8.74 21.10
C ASN A 418 13.86 7.87 21.15
N GLN A 419 13.91 6.62 20.68
CA GLN A 419 12.79 5.67 20.69
C GLN A 419 11.55 6.09 19.88
N VAL A 420 11.77 6.73 18.74
CA VAL A 420 10.72 7.16 17.80
C VAL A 420 10.49 6.09 16.73
N LEU A 421 9.24 5.69 16.51
CA LEU A 421 8.80 4.78 15.43
C LEU A 421 8.35 5.53 14.18
N GLY A 422 7.84 6.74 14.34
CA GLY A 422 7.09 7.43 13.30
C GLY A 422 6.83 8.89 13.63
N TYR A 423 6.09 9.56 12.75
CA TYR A 423 5.72 10.96 12.92
C TYR A 423 4.33 11.26 12.38
N VAL A 424 3.67 12.27 12.96
CA VAL A 424 2.55 12.98 12.32
C VAL A 424 3.10 14.23 11.64
N THR A 425 2.74 14.41 10.38
CA THR A 425 3.03 15.61 9.58
C THR A 425 1.72 16.29 9.19
N TYR A 426 1.77 17.59 8.90
CA TYR A 426 0.59 18.45 8.77
C TYR A 426 0.71 19.34 7.54
N ASN A 427 -0.38 19.51 6.78
CA ASN A 427 -0.39 20.35 5.57
C ASN A 427 -0.42 21.87 5.85
N ASP A 428 0.09 22.33 6.99
CA ASP A 428 0.19 23.74 7.41
C ASP A 428 1.59 24.35 7.21
N GLY A 429 2.44 23.69 6.42
CA GLY A 429 3.80 24.14 6.08
C GLY A 429 4.76 24.18 7.27
N SER A 430 4.42 23.49 8.36
CA SER A 430 5.25 23.40 9.57
C SER A 430 6.11 22.14 9.63
N ASP A 431 6.65 21.69 8.49
CA ASP A 431 7.52 20.50 8.33
C ASP A 431 8.66 20.41 9.37
N ALA A 432 9.14 21.56 9.85
CA ALA A 432 10.13 21.67 10.92
C ALA A 432 9.64 21.24 12.32
N LYS A 433 8.39 20.75 12.44
CA LYS A 433 7.75 20.30 13.68
C LYS A 433 6.88 19.04 13.45
N ALA A 434 7.44 18.04 12.77
CA ALA A 434 6.87 16.70 12.77
C ALA A 434 6.67 16.22 14.23
N GLU A 435 5.47 15.76 14.53
CA GLU A 435 5.08 15.30 15.87
C GLU A 435 5.55 13.83 16.03
N PRO A 436 6.45 13.52 16.98
CA PRO A 436 7.04 12.19 17.08
C PRO A 436 6.09 11.18 17.75
N ILE A 437 6.12 9.96 17.23
CA ILE A 437 5.35 8.80 17.74
C ILE A 437 6.34 7.81 18.34
N TYR A 438 6.21 7.52 19.64
CA TYR A 438 7.17 6.74 20.40
C TYR A 438 6.74 5.28 20.59
N ALA A 439 7.71 4.36 20.62
CA ALA A 439 7.42 2.95 20.86
C ALA A 439 6.81 2.65 22.25
N SER A 440 6.90 3.59 23.19
CA SER A 440 6.22 3.51 24.50
C SER A 440 4.71 3.66 24.44
N GLU A 441 4.16 4.13 23.32
CA GLU A 441 2.73 4.31 23.06
C GLU A 441 2.07 3.03 22.50
N ILE A 442 2.86 1.99 22.25
CA ILE A 442 2.34 0.65 21.99
C ILE A 442 1.88 0.04 23.31
N ASP A 443 0.58 -0.23 23.41
CA ASP A 443 0.00 -0.94 24.53
C ASP A 443 0.54 -2.38 24.61
N LYS A 444 0.88 -2.82 25.82
CA LYS A 444 1.62 -4.07 26.04
C LYS A 444 0.73 -5.31 26.10
N GLU A 445 -0.58 -5.14 26.25
CA GLU A 445 -1.54 -6.23 26.37
C GLU A 445 -2.17 -6.54 25.00
N THR A 446 -2.50 -5.50 24.24
CA THR A 446 -3.12 -5.56 22.92
C THR A 446 -2.12 -5.51 21.76
N GLY A 447 -0.94 -4.91 21.96
CA GLY A 447 0.04 -4.66 20.89
C GLY A 447 -0.35 -3.54 19.91
N ARG A 448 -1.42 -2.78 20.20
CA ARG A 448 -1.88 -1.65 19.37
C ARG A 448 -1.16 -0.36 19.78
N LEU A 449 -0.87 0.51 18.83
CA LEU A 449 -0.41 1.89 19.08
C LEU A 449 -1.62 2.77 19.42
N LYS A 450 -1.54 3.58 20.48
CA LYS A 450 -2.51 4.64 20.77
C LYS A 450 -1.80 6.00 20.81
N HIS A 451 -2.03 6.84 19.80
CA HIS A 451 -1.41 8.16 19.64
C HIS A 451 -2.46 9.26 19.48
N GLY A 452 -2.39 10.32 20.28
CA GLY A 452 -3.28 11.48 20.16
C GLY A 452 -2.70 12.55 19.25
N ILE A 453 -3.47 13.01 18.26
CA ILE A 453 -3.05 13.97 17.23
C ILE A 453 -3.08 15.40 17.83
N ALA A 454 -1.93 16.06 17.94
CA ALA A 454 -1.83 17.34 18.68
C ALA A 454 -2.48 18.58 18.01
N LYS A 455 -3.01 18.49 16.78
CA LYS A 455 -3.67 19.63 16.12
C LYS A 455 -5.06 19.28 15.57
N ASP A 456 -6.05 20.10 15.91
CA ASP A 456 -7.36 20.11 15.26
C ASP A 456 -7.23 20.22 13.72
N LEU A 457 -8.02 19.44 12.96
CA LEU A 457 -8.11 19.57 11.50
C LEU A 457 -9.35 20.38 11.09
N TYR A 458 -9.15 21.41 10.25
CA TYR A 458 -10.24 22.22 9.69
C TYR A 458 -9.78 23.10 8.52
N VAL A 459 -10.71 23.46 7.64
CA VAL A 459 -10.50 24.50 6.62
C VAL A 459 -10.86 25.87 7.18
N SER A 460 -9.91 26.80 7.25
CA SER A 460 -10.18 28.16 7.72
C SER A 460 -10.82 29.04 6.64
N SER A 461 -11.95 29.67 6.97
CA SER A 461 -12.65 30.61 6.09
C SER A 461 -12.02 32.01 6.04
N ASP A 462 -11.10 32.33 6.96
CA ASP A 462 -10.44 33.64 7.07
C ASP A 462 -9.10 33.74 6.30
N GLY A 463 -8.66 32.66 5.65
CA GLY A 463 -7.40 32.59 4.92
C GLY A 463 -6.15 32.40 5.80
N THR A 464 -6.29 32.23 7.13
CA THR A 464 -5.16 31.88 7.98
C THR A 464 -4.82 30.40 7.81
N TYR A 465 -3.54 30.10 7.53
CA TYR A 465 -3.10 28.73 7.29
C TYR A 465 -3.20 27.88 8.57
N ARG A 466 -3.85 26.72 8.44
CA ARG A 466 -4.20 25.74 9.47
C ARG A 466 -4.21 24.37 8.80
N PRO A 467 -3.92 23.28 9.52
CA PRO A 467 -3.95 21.97 8.92
C PRO A 467 -5.39 21.57 8.61
N SER A 468 -5.65 21.24 7.35
CA SER A 468 -6.85 20.48 6.94
C SER A 468 -6.53 19.00 6.77
N GLU A 469 -5.23 18.64 6.74
CA GLU A 469 -4.75 17.27 6.58
C GLU A 469 -3.64 16.97 7.59
N ALA A 470 -3.65 15.73 8.09
CA ALA A 470 -2.54 15.12 8.81
C ALA A 470 -2.13 13.82 8.11
N THR A 471 -0.84 13.50 8.14
CA THR A 471 -0.31 12.20 7.69
C THR A 471 0.50 11.58 8.80
N ILE A 472 0.01 10.45 9.31
CA ILE A 472 0.69 9.58 10.27
C ILE A 472 1.55 8.61 9.47
N THR A 473 2.86 8.58 9.72
CA THR A 473 3.78 7.61 9.11
C THR A 473 4.46 6.79 10.20
N ILE A 474 4.25 5.47 10.21
CA ILE A 474 4.92 4.53 11.12
C ILE A 474 5.92 3.67 10.34
N ASN A 475 7.18 3.64 10.78
CA ASN A 475 8.24 2.88 10.11
C ASN A 475 8.35 1.45 10.65
N GLY A 476 8.56 0.50 9.76
CA GLY A 476 8.81 -0.90 10.07
C GLY A 476 9.77 -1.56 9.09
N VAL A 477 10.06 -2.84 9.32
CA VAL A 477 10.89 -3.67 8.45
C VAL A 477 10.15 -4.99 8.19
N ALA A 478 10.00 -5.37 6.92
CA ALA A 478 9.39 -6.63 6.53
C ALA A 478 10.21 -7.82 7.09
N ASN A 479 9.55 -8.75 7.80
CA ASN A 479 10.25 -9.88 8.42
C ASN A 479 10.76 -10.88 7.38
N ASP A 480 11.84 -11.59 7.70
CA ASP A 480 12.34 -12.71 6.89
C ASP A 480 11.30 -13.83 6.79
N VAL A 481 10.83 -14.11 5.57
CA VAL A 481 9.90 -15.21 5.28
C VAL A 481 10.56 -16.37 4.53
N LYS A 482 10.10 -17.60 4.81
CA LYS A 482 10.64 -18.85 4.22
C LYS A 482 10.05 -19.19 2.84
N SER A 483 8.92 -18.58 2.52
CA SER A 483 8.17 -18.64 1.27
C SER A 483 7.42 -17.32 1.12
N ASP A 484 7.02 -16.96 -0.10
CA ASP A 484 6.16 -15.80 -0.32
C ASP A 484 4.95 -15.86 0.62
N THR A 485 4.72 -14.78 1.37
CA THR A 485 3.78 -14.74 2.49
C THR A 485 2.87 -13.53 2.32
N VAL A 486 1.56 -13.78 2.20
CA VAL A 486 0.54 -12.74 2.21
C VAL A 486 0.38 -12.22 3.64
N VAL A 487 0.62 -10.93 3.80
CA VAL A 487 0.30 -10.15 5.00
C VAL A 487 -1.08 -9.56 4.79
N LYS A 488 -2.03 -9.95 5.64
CA LYS A 488 -3.41 -9.45 5.57
C LYS A 488 -3.49 -7.97 5.93
N SER A 489 -4.54 -7.32 5.41
CA SER A 489 -5.03 -6.05 5.93
C SER A 489 -5.24 -6.11 7.45
N VAL A 490 -4.98 -4.99 8.12
CA VAL A 490 -5.30 -4.73 9.53
C VAL A 490 -5.94 -3.34 9.66
N SER A 491 -6.85 -3.17 10.61
CA SER A 491 -7.56 -1.92 10.83
C SER A 491 -6.77 -0.92 11.70
N ALA A 492 -6.86 0.34 11.34
CA ALA A 492 -6.56 1.48 12.21
C ALA A 492 -7.85 2.25 12.48
N HIS A 493 -8.13 2.48 13.75
CA HIS A 493 -9.33 3.15 14.24
C HIS A 493 -8.98 4.57 14.68
N PHE A 494 -9.83 5.55 14.37
CA PHE A 494 -9.64 6.97 14.66
C PHE A 494 -10.84 7.46 15.45
N ASP A 495 -10.61 7.75 16.72
CA ASP A 495 -11.62 8.15 17.71
C ASP A 495 -11.43 9.63 18.05
N SER A 496 -12.50 10.42 18.00
CA SER A 496 -12.47 11.86 18.24
C SER A 496 -13.80 12.37 18.79
N ASP A 497 -13.83 13.59 19.32
CA ASP A 497 -15.02 14.16 19.97
C ASP A 497 -16.26 14.27 19.05
N ASN A 498 -16.09 14.20 17.73
CA ASN A 498 -17.16 14.46 16.76
C ASN A 498 -17.11 13.70 15.43
N LEU A 499 -16.13 12.80 15.24
CA LEU A 499 -16.08 11.83 14.15
C LEU A 499 -15.27 10.60 14.58
N ILE A 500 -15.90 9.43 14.54
CA ILE A 500 -15.24 8.12 14.59
C ILE A 500 -15.15 7.58 13.16
N THR A 501 -13.98 7.07 12.77
CA THR A 501 -13.74 6.54 11.43
C THR A 501 -12.58 5.55 11.42
N ASP A 502 -12.47 4.74 10.37
CA ASP A 502 -11.50 3.65 10.28
C ASP A 502 -10.79 3.65 8.92
N ALA A 503 -9.56 3.17 8.90
CA ALA A 503 -8.81 2.89 7.69
C ALA A 503 -8.07 1.56 7.80
N ASP A 504 -8.35 0.67 6.85
CA ASP A 504 -7.66 -0.61 6.70
C ASP A 504 -6.38 -0.44 5.88
N THR A 505 -5.27 -1.06 6.28
CA THR A 505 -4.02 -1.11 5.49
C THR A 505 -4.20 -1.99 4.24
N PRO A 506 -3.55 -1.70 3.09
CA PRO A 506 -3.54 -2.64 1.98
C PRO A 506 -2.88 -3.97 2.38
N ASP A 507 -3.47 -5.10 1.98
CA ASP A 507 -2.78 -6.39 2.02
C ASP A 507 -1.62 -6.42 1.02
N PHE A 508 -0.55 -7.12 1.37
CA PHE A 508 0.69 -7.16 0.60
C PHE A 508 1.38 -8.51 0.71
N THR A 509 2.29 -8.83 -0.20
CA THR A 509 3.06 -10.07 -0.16
C THR A 509 4.53 -9.79 0.13
N ILE A 510 5.04 -10.32 1.24
CA ILE A 510 6.48 -10.38 1.48
C ILE A 510 7.04 -11.51 0.62
N LYS A 511 7.90 -11.16 -0.33
CA LYS A 511 8.68 -12.05 -1.17
C LYS A 511 9.79 -12.67 -0.35
N LYS A 512 9.95 -14.00 -0.46
CA LYS A 512 11.07 -14.71 0.14
C LYS A 512 12.38 -14.26 -0.52
N ALA A 513 13.29 -13.69 0.25
CA ALA A 513 14.66 -13.39 -0.20
C ALA A 513 15.32 -14.61 -0.88
N LYS A 514 15.89 -14.37 -2.05
CA LYS A 514 16.65 -15.35 -2.82
C LYS A 514 18.13 -14.99 -2.67
N ALA A 515 18.87 -15.83 -1.96
CA ALA A 515 20.32 -15.63 -1.80
C ALA A 515 21.04 -15.77 -3.17
N ILE A 516 21.18 -14.66 -3.89
CA ILE A 516 21.90 -14.59 -5.16
C ILE A 516 23.41 -14.64 -4.90
N SER A 517 24.14 -15.40 -5.71
CA SER A 517 25.58 -15.57 -5.61
C SER A 517 26.22 -15.35 -6.97
N LEU A 518 27.30 -14.56 -6.99
CA LEU A 518 28.18 -14.39 -8.13
C LEU A 518 29.51 -15.11 -7.85
N ALA A 519 29.89 -16.05 -8.70
CA ALA A 519 31.20 -16.67 -8.71
C ALA A 519 31.93 -16.31 -10.02
N LEU A 520 33.04 -15.58 -9.93
CA LEU A 520 33.90 -15.31 -11.08
C LEU A 520 34.91 -16.44 -11.28
N ASP A 521 35.15 -16.83 -12.53
CA ASP A 521 36.11 -17.88 -12.89
C ASP A 521 37.57 -17.42 -12.68
N GLN A 522 37.80 -16.10 -12.72
CA GLN A 522 39.11 -15.47 -12.53
C GLN A 522 39.12 -14.57 -11.29
N SER A 523 40.09 -14.77 -10.39
CA SER A 523 40.47 -13.76 -9.37
C SER A 523 41.57 -12.81 -9.86
N ASN A 524 42.32 -13.23 -10.88
CA ASN A 524 43.38 -12.47 -11.52
C ASN A 524 43.49 -12.85 -12.99
N ILE A 525 43.86 -11.89 -13.84
CA ILE A 525 44.08 -12.06 -15.27
C ILE A 525 45.22 -11.15 -15.74
N THR A 526 45.98 -11.58 -16.74
CA THR A 526 47.02 -10.76 -17.39
C THR A 526 46.70 -10.60 -18.87
N VAL A 527 46.75 -9.35 -19.36
CA VAL A 527 46.45 -8.99 -20.75
C VAL A 527 47.56 -8.12 -21.34
N SER A 528 47.71 -8.11 -22.66
CA SER A 528 48.63 -7.17 -23.32
C SER A 528 48.11 -5.73 -23.29
N ASN A 529 49.02 -4.75 -23.40
CA ASN A 529 48.69 -3.33 -23.25
C ASN A 529 47.54 -2.84 -24.17
N ASN A 530 47.35 -3.52 -25.31
CA ASN A 530 46.37 -3.28 -26.36
C ASN A 530 45.34 -4.43 -26.49
N LYS A 531 45.08 -5.18 -25.41
CA LYS A 531 44.10 -6.27 -25.37
C LYS A 531 43.14 -6.10 -24.20
N ASP A 532 41.86 -6.29 -24.51
CA ASP A 532 40.76 -6.21 -23.57
C ASP A 532 40.81 -7.39 -22.59
N ALA A 533 40.29 -7.20 -21.38
CA ALA A 533 40.20 -8.26 -20.38
C ALA A 533 38.81 -8.89 -20.43
N ASN A 534 38.77 -10.20 -20.69
CA ASN A 534 37.55 -10.99 -20.66
C ASN A 534 37.45 -11.69 -19.30
N ILE A 535 36.41 -11.37 -18.55
CA ILE A 535 36.08 -11.98 -17.24
C ILE A 535 34.81 -12.80 -17.45
N THR A 536 34.80 -14.03 -16.94
CA THR A 536 33.65 -14.92 -17.00
C THR A 536 33.24 -15.31 -15.59
N GLY A 537 31.97 -15.70 -15.44
CA GLY A 537 31.47 -16.16 -14.16
C GLY A 537 30.06 -16.72 -14.25
N LYS A 538 29.56 -17.12 -13.09
CA LYS A 538 28.23 -17.69 -12.94
C LYS A 538 27.46 -17.03 -11.79
N VAL A 539 26.23 -16.64 -12.11
CA VAL A 539 25.19 -16.24 -11.18
C VAL A 539 24.32 -17.45 -10.85
N SER A 540 23.91 -17.59 -9.60
CA SER A 540 22.99 -18.64 -9.14
C SER A 540 22.25 -18.22 -7.87
N TYR A 541 21.01 -18.68 -7.71
CA TYR A 541 20.27 -18.57 -6.46
C TYR A 541 20.55 -19.76 -5.54
N GLY A 542 20.69 -19.50 -4.23
CA GLY A 542 20.98 -20.51 -3.21
C GLY A 542 19.87 -21.55 -3.00
N ASP A 543 18.66 -21.30 -3.49
CA ASP A 543 17.56 -22.28 -3.51
C ASP A 543 17.50 -23.13 -4.79
N GLY A 544 18.43 -22.91 -5.72
CA GLY A 544 18.53 -23.66 -6.98
C GLY A 544 17.54 -23.23 -8.07
N SER A 545 16.80 -22.14 -7.88
CA SER A 545 15.94 -21.57 -8.93
C SER A 545 16.75 -21.12 -10.17
N THR A 546 16.11 -21.17 -11.34
CA THR A 546 16.75 -20.80 -12.62
C THR A 546 16.96 -19.30 -12.70
N VAL A 547 18.15 -18.86 -13.10
CA VAL A 547 18.44 -17.44 -13.34
C VAL A 547 17.91 -17.04 -14.71
N ASN A 548 16.98 -16.09 -14.74
CA ASN A 548 16.61 -15.43 -15.98
C ASN A 548 17.57 -14.26 -16.24
N ASN A 549 18.27 -14.28 -17.37
CA ASN A 549 19.37 -13.34 -17.63
C ASN A 549 18.88 -11.88 -17.82
N SER A 550 17.65 -11.68 -18.31
CA SER A 550 17.05 -10.34 -18.43
C SER A 550 16.79 -9.66 -17.09
N ASP A 551 16.67 -10.46 -16.03
CA ASP A 551 16.18 -10.02 -14.73
C ASP A 551 17.33 -9.80 -13.75
N VAL A 552 18.58 -9.91 -14.21
CA VAL A 552 19.79 -9.72 -13.39
C VAL A 552 20.65 -8.62 -13.98
N THR A 553 20.78 -7.53 -13.24
CA THR A 553 21.65 -6.39 -13.54
C THR A 553 23.05 -6.64 -12.98
N VAL A 554 24.08 -6.29 -13.76
CA VAL A 554 25.49 -6.35 -13.38
C VAL A 554 25.99 -4.94 -13.06
N HIS A 555 26.68 -4.83 -11.94
CA HIS A 555 27.25 -3.58 -11.43
C HIS A 555 28.76 -3.71 -11.33
N GLU A 556 29.48 -2.80 -11.98
CA GLU A 556 30.92 -2.85 -12.16
C GLU A 556 31.59 -1.56 -11.66
N ASN A 557 32.64 -1.69 -10.85
CA ASN A 557 33.49 -0.58 -10.44
C ASN A 557 34.95 -0.90 -10.78
N LEU A 558 35.56 -0.11 -11.66
CA LEU A 558 36.94 -0.26 -12.11
C LEU A 558 37.80 0.85 -11.51
N ASN A 559 38.80 0.48 -10.70
CA ASN A 559 39.74 1.40 -10.05
C ASN A 559 39.06 2.51 -9.20
N GLY A 560 37.85 2.27 -8.68
CA GLY A 560 37.07 3.25 -7.91
C GLY A 560 36.05 4.06 -8.73
N LYS A 561 36.00 3.88 -10.06
CA LYS A 561 35.00 4.50 -10.95
C LYS A 561 33.93 3.47 -11.31
N ASP A 562 32.67 3.79 -11.08
CA ASP A 562 31.54 2.98 -11.55
C ASP A 562 31.43 3.03 -13.08
N LEU A 563 31.13 1.88 -13.68
CA LEU A 563 30.84 1.74 -15.12
C LEU A 563 29.32 1.71 -15.34
N THR A 564 28.90 1.81 -16.60
CA THR A 564 27.48 1.68 -16.97
C THR A 564 26.99 0.26 -16.67
N THR A 565 25.90 0.13 -15.93
CA THR A 565 25.29 -1.18 -15.63
C THR A 565 24.67 -1.82 -16.89
N SER A 566 24.60 -3.15 -16.88
CA SER A 566 23.99 -3.94 -17.97
C SER A 566 23.38 -5.22 -17.43
N THR A 567 22.32 -5.74 -18.05
CA THR A 567 21.80 -7.08 -17.71
C THR A 567 22.73 -8.19 -18.19
N LEU A 568 22.58 -9.40 -17.65
CA LEU A 568 23.21 -10.59 -18.26
C LEU A 568 22.71 -10.79 -19.70
N ASP A 569 23.56 -11.36 -20.55
CA ASP A 569 23.22 -11.65 -21.95
C ASP A 569 22.12 -12.71 -22.05
N SER A 570 20.94 -12.33 -22.51
CA SER A 570 19.78 -13.22 -22.71
C SER A 570 19.99 -14.34 -23.74
N SER A 571 21.03 -14.25 -24.58
CA SER A 571 21.41 -15.30 -25.53
C SER A 571 22.41 -16.32 -24.97
N ALA A 572 23.06 -16.00 -23.83
CA ALA A 572 23.94 -16.91 -23.12
C ALA A 572 23.15 -17.94 -22.30
N ALA A 573 23.84 -18.97 -21.78
CA ALA A 573 23.20 -19.91 -20.86
C ALA A 573 22.77 -19.21 -19.56
N SER A 574 21.72 -19.73 -18.91
CA SER A 574 21.18 -19.21 -17.65
C SER A 574 22.28 -18.97 -16.60
N GLY A 575 22.31 -17.74 -16.08
CA GLY A 575 23.27 -17.27 -15.09
C GLY A 575 24.69 -17.04 -15.61
N THR A 576 24.96 -17.08 -16.92
CA THR A 576 26.33 -16.87 -17.44
C THR A 576 26.67 -15.39 -17.50
N LEU A 577 27.74 -14.99 -16.80
CA LEU A 577 28.34 -13.67 -16.89
C LEU A 577 29.51 -13.70 -17.90
N ASN A 578 29.51 -12.77 -18.86
CA ASN A 578 30.63 -12.49 -19.74
C ASN A 578 30.87 -10.98 -19.78
N LEU A 579 31.97 -10.51 -19.20
CA LEU A 579 32.37 -9.10 -19.19
C LEU A 579 33.61 -8.90 -20.05
N ASN A 580 33.61 -7.91 -20.93
CA ASN A 580 34.78 -7.48 -21.69
C ASN A 580 35.16 -6.05 -21.31
N ILE A 581 36.20 -5.89 -20.49
CA ILE A 581 36.73 -4.58 -20.10
C ILE A 581 37.67 -4.07 -21.19
N PRO A 582 37.33 -2.98 -21.89
CA PRO A 582 38.15 -2.48 -22.99
C PRO A 582 39.56 -2.09 -22.52
N SER A 583 40.56 -2.40 -23.34
CA SER A 583 41.96 -2.05 -23.10
C SER A 583 42.22 -0.55 -22.90
N ALA A 584 41.32 0.31 -23.36
CA ALA A 584 41.36 1.75 -23.13
C ALA A 584 40.99 2.17 -21.69
N GLU A 585 40.09 1.46 -21.01
CA GLU A 585 39.71 1.75 -19.61
C GLU A 585 40.75 1.20 -18.60
N LEU A 586 41.54 0.21 -19.02
CA LEU A 586 42.66 -0.36 -18.25
C LEU A 586 43.87 0.61 -18.21
N THR A 587 43.71 1.70 -17.46
CA THR A 587 44.64 2.84 -17.39
C THR A 587 45.87 2.61 -16.52
N GLN A 588 45.88 1.58 -15.67
CA GLN A 588 46.96 1.28 -14.73
C GLN A 588 47.71 -0.02 -15.11
N THR A 589 48.93 -0.21 -14.58
CA THR A 589 49.68 -1.49 -14.73
C THR A 589 48.93 -2.66 -14.08
N THR A 590 48.25 -2.39 -12.97
CA THR A 590 47.34 -3.30 -12.27
C THR A 590 46.03 -2.56 -12.04
N ASN A 591 44.93 -3.10 -12.53
CA ASN A 591 43.60 -2.54 -12.41
C ASN A 591 42.76 -3.47 -11.53
N VAL A 592 41.90 -2.93 -10.67
CA VAL A 592 41.01 -3.69 -9.81
C VAL A 592 39.58 -3.48 -10.27
N LEU A 593 38.96 -4.55 -10.75
CA LEU A 593 37.54 -4.61 -11.09
C LEU A 593 36.78 -5.23 -9.92
N LYS A 594 35.77 -4.54 -9.41
CA LYS A 594 34.77 -5.08 -8.48
C LYS A 594 33.47 -5.30 -9.24
N VAL A 595 32.84 -6.45 -9.03
CA VAL A 595 31.58 -6.83 -9.69
C VAL A 595 30.61 -7.37 -8.65
N TYR A 596 29.36 -6.92 -8.70
CA TYR A 596 28.23 -7.59 -8.05
C TYR A 596 27.05 -7.67 -9.03
N VAL A 597 26.04 -8.45 -8.68
CA VAL A 597 24.78 -8.53 -9.43
C VAL A 597 23.58 -8.30 -8.52
N GLU A 598 22.50 -7.81 -9.11
CA GLU A 598 21.22 -7.49 -8.48
C GLU A 598 20.09 -8.08 -9.34
N ASP A 599 19.12 -8.78 -8.75
CA ASP A 599 17.95 -9.29 -9.48
C ASP A 599 16.75 -8.32 -9.48
N SER A 600 15.73 -8.63 -10.27
CA SER A 600 14.49 -7.82 -10.37
C SER A 600 13.66 -7.76 -9.10
N ASP A 601 13.92 -8.65 -8.14
CA ASP A 601 13.36 -8.63 -6.79
C ASP A 601 14.34 -7.90 -5.82
N GLY A 602 15.38 -7.22 -6.29
CA GLY A 602 16.33 -6.45 -5.47
C GLY A 602 17.32 -7.28 -4.65
N ASN A 603 17.43 -8.60 -4.88
CA ASN A 603 18.42 -9.43 -4.19
C ASN A 603 19.82 -9.12 -4.74
N VAL A 604 20.77 -8.76 -3.87
CA VAL A 604 22.14 -8.34 -4.25
C VAL A 604 23.19 -9.40 -3.86
N SER A 605 24.14 -9.68 -4.75
CA SER A 605 25.24 -10.61 -4.49
C SER A 605 26.36 -9.98 -3.65
N THR A 606 27.19 -10.80 -3.03
CA THR A 606 28.49 -10.32 -2.53
C THR A 606 29.33 -9.78 -3.69
N THR A 607 30.16 -8.77 -3.40
CA THR A 607 31.07 -8.17 -4.39
C THR A 607 32.27 -9.08 -4.65
N SER A 608 32.36 -9.63 -5.85
CA SER A 608 33.57 -10.31 -6.35
C SER A 608 34.61 -9.29 -6.82
N THR A 609 35.89 -9.66 -6.80
CA THR A 609 37.00 -8.78 -7.21
C THR A 609 37.98 -9.50 -8.13
N VAL A 610 38.36 -8.87 -9.24
CA VAL A 610 39.35 -9.36 -10.21
C VAL A 610 40.51 -8.36 -10.33
N THR A 611 41.74 -8.87 -10.28
CA THR A 611 42.94 -8.08 -10.56
C THR A 611 43.38 -8.26 -12.01
N ILE A 612 43.39 -7.18 -12.80
CA ILE A 612 43.73 -7.16 -14.24
C ILE A 612 45.09 -6.49 -14.44
N THR A 613 46.12 -7.28 -14.78
CA THR A 613 47.50 -6.80 -14.98
C THR A 613 47.83 -6.62 -16.46
N LYS A 614 48.47 -5.52 -16.83
CA LYS A 614 48.93 -5.24 -18.21
C LYS A 614 50.39 -5.67 -18.44
N LYS A 615 50.65 -6.44 -19.51
CA LYS A 615 51.98 -6.97 -19.88
C LYS A 615 52.11 -7.24 -21.39
N GLY A 616 52.99 -6.51 -22.10
CA GLY A 616 53.22 -6.63 -23.54
C GLY A 616 54.50 -7.38 -23.95
N SER A 617 54.87 -7.25 -25.23
CA SER A 617 55.96 -7.98 -25.91
C SER A 617 56.81 -7.06 -26.81
N LEU A 618 57.86 -7.61 -27.45
CA LEU A 618 58.68 -6.93 -28.47
C LEU A 618 58.12 -7.08 -29.89
N SER A 619 58.30 -6.05 -30.73
CA SER A 619 58.10 -6.16 -32.18
C SER A 619 59.05 -5.25 -32.98
N LEU A 620 59.25 -5.58 -34.27
CA LEU A 620 60.16 -4.89 -35.19
C LEU A 620 59.44 -4.47 -36.47
N LYS A 621 59.67 -3.24 -36.92
CA LYS A 621 59.28 -2.72 -38.25
C LYS A 621 60.53 -2.18 -38.96
N VAL A 622 60.71 -2.51 -40.24
CA VAL A 622 61.87 -2.08 -41.04
C VAL A 622 61.41 -1.59 -42.42
N ASP A 623 61.58 -0.29 -42.73
CA ASP A 623 61.30 0.30 -44.05
C ASP A 623 62.28 1.44 -44.43
N ASP A 624 62.13 1.96 -45.66
CA ASP A 624 62.87 3.10 -46.23
C ASP A 624 64.42 3.03 -46.17
N TYR A 625 64.99 1.84 -46.42
CA TYR A 625 66.44 1.65 -46.49
C TYR A 625 66.94 1.49 -47.92
N SER A 626 67.72 2.47 -48.40
CA SER A 626 68.44 2.40 -49.67
C SER A 626 69.81 3.10 -49.59
N PHE A 627 70.64 2.92 -50.62
CA PHE A 627 71.92 3.63 -50.76
C PHE A 627 71.87 4.63 -51.92
N GLY A 628 72.71 5.66 -51.85
CA GLY A 628 72.83 6.69 -52.88
C GLY A 628 73.34 6.17 -54.22
N THR A 629 73.02 6.90 -55.29
CA THR A 629 73.57 6.61 -56.63
C THR A 629 74.99 7.16 -56.75
N VAL A 630 75.91 6.38 -57.33
CA VAL A 630 77.29 6.80 -57.61
C VAL A 630 77.63 6.59 -59.09
N ASN A 631 78.37 7.51 -59.69
CA ASN A 631 78.82 7.40 -61.08
C ASN A 631 79.98 6.42 -61.26
N GLN A 632 80.84 6.32 -60.24
CA GLN A 632 81.96 5.39 -60.19
C GLN A 632 82.28 5.09 -58.72
N ALA A 633 82.36 3.81 -58.37
CA ALA A 633 82.77 3.38 -57.04
C ALA A 633 84.27 3.02 -57.06
N MET A 634 85.06 3.68 -56.22
CA MET A 634 86.48 3.38 -56.03
C MET A 634 86.69 2.38 -54.88
N ALA A 635 87.84 1.72 -54.85
CA ALA A 635 88.17 0.81 -53.74
C ALA A 635 88.17 1.56 -52.40
N SER A 636 87.56 0.96 -51.38
CA SER A 636 87.27 1.54 -50.06
C SER A 636 86.31 2.73 -50.03
N MET A 637 85.60 3.06 -51.13
CA MET A 637 84.57 4.10 -51.12
C MET A 637 83.35 3.66 -50.30
N LEU A 638 82.92 4.50 -49.36
CA LEU A 638 81.63 4.37 -48.68
C LEU A 638 80.55 5.08 -49.51
N ILE A 639 79.49 4.35 -49.85
CA ILE A 639 78.31 4.87 -50.54
C ILE A 639 77.31 5.29 -49.44
N PRO A 640 76.87 6.55 -49.41
CA PRO A 640 76.00 7.05 -48.35
C PRO A 640 74.62 6.39 -48.37
N ARG A 641 73.96 6.36 -47.21
CA ARG A 641 72.54 5.99 -47.10
C ARG A 641 71.66 7.00 -47.86
N LYS A 642 70.50 6.54 -48.30
CA LYS A 642 69.41 7.33 -48.88
C LYS A 642 68.08 6.87 -48.26
N GLY A 643 67.26 7.82 -47.84
CA GLY A 643 66.06 7.57 -47.02
C GLY A 643 66.38 7.64 -45.52
N ASP A 644 65.33 7.60 -44.71
CA ASP A 644 65.39 7.71 -43.23
C ASP A 644 65.86 6.40 -42.56
N TRP A 645 65.84 5.27 -43.28
CA TRP A 645 66.17 3.93 -42.75
C TRP A 645 65.37 3.61 -41.47
N ASN A 646 64.03 3.63 -41.54
CA ASN A 646 63.18 3.40 -40.37
C ASN A 646 63.27 1.95 -39.88
N ILE A 647 64.20 1.70 -38.96
CA ILE A 647 64.38 0.45 -38.25
C ILE A 647 63.83 0.69 -36.84
N VAL A 648 62.60 0.27 -36.58
CA VAL A 648 61.83 0.64 -35.38
C VAL A 648 61.55 -0.60 -34.53
N VAL A 649 62.03 -0.58 -33.28
CA VAL A 649 61.68 -1.56 -32.24
C VAL A 649 60.62 -0.95 -31.33
N ASN A 650 59.50 -1.66 -31.17
CA ASN A 650 58.48 -1.34 -30.18
C ASN A 650 58.61 -2.33 -29.01
N ASP A 651 58.85 -1.79 -27.82
CA ASP A 651 59.03 -2.55 -26.58
C ASP A 651 57.88 -2.31 -25.60
N GLY A 652 56.96 -3.28 -25.56
CA GLY A 652 55.83 -3.34 -24.64
C GLY A 652 56.07 -4.16 -23.37
N ARG A 653 57.32 -4.59 -23.09
CA ARG A 653 57.66 -5.36 -21.88
C ARG A 653 57.52 -4.49 -20.62
N GLU A 654 57.77 -5.10 -19.46
CA GLU A 654 57.68 -4.42 -18.16
C GLU A 654 58.79 -3.36 -17.98
N ASN A 655 58.47 -2.21 -17.40
CA ASN A 655 59.45 -1.18 -17.09
C ASN A 655 60.50 -1.70 -16.10
N GLY A 656 61.78 -1.43 -16.36
CA GLY A 656 62.89 -2.01 -15.60
C GLY A 656 63.22 -3.47 -15.95
N THR A 657 62.71 -4.00 -17.09
CA THR A 657 63.17 -5.29 -17.64
C THR A 657 64.71 -5.26 -17.79
N LYS A 658 65.39 -6.13 -17.03
CA LYS A 658 66.85 -6.13 -16.92
C LYS A 658 67.57 -6.79 -18.10
N THR A 659 66.87 -7.49 -18.97
CA THR A 659 67.40 -8.08 -20.20
C THR A 659 67.16 -7.14 -21.39
N PRO A 660 68.20 -6.65 -22.08
CA PRO A 660 68.00 -5.84 -23.26
C PRO A 660 67.28 -6.64 -24.35
N TRP A 661 66.53 -5.94 -25.21
CA TRP A 661 66.28 -6.46 -26.55
C TRP A 661 67.54 -6.28 -27.38
N ARG A 662 67.77 -7.19 -28.32
CA ARG A 662 68.91 -7.19 -29.22
C ARG A 662 68.46 -7.31 -30.66
N LEU A 663 68.92 -6.39 -31.50
CA LEU A 663 68.62 -6.32 -32.93
C LEU A 663 69.88 -6.63 -33.73
N SER A 664 69.82 -7.67 -34.56
CA SER A 664 70.92 -8.11 -35.41
C SER A 664 70.47 -8.33 -36.86
N THR A 665 71.41 -8.34 -37.80
CA THR A 665 71.12 -8.59 -39.21
C THR A 665 72.23 -9.33 -39.97
N SER A 666 71.83 -10.05 -41.01
CA SER A 666 72.70 -10.70 -41.99
C SER A 666 72.21 -10.40 -43.42
N THR A 667 73.07 -10.56 -44.42
CA THR A 667 72.69 -10.40 -45.84
C THR A 667 73.49 -11.31 -46.76
N SER A 668 72.86 -11.83 -47.80
CA SER A 668 73.56 -12.49 -48.91
C SER A 668 74.33 -11.52 -49.80
N GLY A 669 74.21 -10.20 -49.58
CA GLY A 669 74.85 -9.15 -50.39
C GLY A 669 73.88 -8.51 -51.39
N LEU A 670 74.40 -7.62 -52.23
CA LEU A 670 73.64 -6.93 -53.28
C LEU A 670 74.03 -7.45 -54.67
N TYR A 671 73.04 -7.61 -55.53
CA TYR A 671 73.19 -8.18 -56.88
C TYR A 671 72.43 -7.35 -57.93
N SER A 672 72.97 -7.29 -59.14
CA SER A 672 72.34 -6.72 -60.34
C SER A 672 72.26 -7.83 -61.39
N GLY A 673 71.11 -8.52 -61.46
CA GLY A 673 71.04 -9.83 -62.11
C GLY A 673 71.95 -10.82 -61.36
N ASP A 674 72.70 -11.65 -62.08
CA ASP A 674 73.67 -12.58 -61.47
C ASP A 674 75.00 -11.91 -61.06
N THR A 675 75.17 -10.61 -61.32
CA THR A 675 76.40 -9.88 -60.99
C THR A 675 76.36 -9.38 -59.55
N ALA A 676 77.21 -9.94 -58.68
CA ALA A 676 77.41 -9.46 -57.32
C ALA A 676 78.01 -8.04 -57.30
N PHE A 677 77.66 -7.25 -56.29
CA PHE A 677 78.33 -5.99 -56.00
C PHE A 677 79.75 -6.27 -55.50
N ASN A 678 80.76 -5.67 -56.14
CA ASN A 678 82.14 -5.71 -55.74
C ASN A 678 82.36 -4.79 -54.52
N GLY A 679 82.06 -5.34 -53.35
CA GLY A 679 81.99 -4.65 -52.06
C GLY A 679 81.16 -5.44 -51.05
N SER A 680 80.79 -4.81 -49.94
CA SER A 680 79.97 -5.40 -48.88
C SER A 680 79.11 -4.36 -48.17
N LEU A 681 78.01 -4.81 -47.56
CA LEU A 681 77.41 -4.04 -46.48
C LEU A 681 78.33 -4.14 -45.26
N ILE A 682 78.46 -3.04 -44.53
CA ILE A 682 79.13 -3.00 -43.23
C ILE A 682 78.20 -2.34 -42.21
N PHE A 683 78.32 -2.72 -40.95
CA PHE A 683 77.88 -1.90 -39.83
C PHE A 683 79.09 -1.20 -39.24
N LYS A 684 79.06 0.13 -39.20
CA LYS A 684 80.10 0.93 -38.55
C LYS A 684 79.55 1.49 -37.26
N ASN A 685 80.11 1.08 -36.12
CA ASN A 685 79.66 1.61 -34.84
C ASN A 685 80.22 3.03 -34.59
N SER A 686 79.70 3.71 -33.56
CA SER A 686 80.12 5.07 -33.18
C SER A 686 81.58 5.19 -32.75
N ASN A 687 82.24 4.07 -32.40
CA ASN A 687 83.68 4.01 -32.12
C ASN A 687 84.53 3.84 -33.39
N GLY A 688 83.91 3.82 -34.58
CA GLY A 688 84.57 3.71 -35.88
C GLY A 688 84.95 2.29 -36.30
N LEU A 689 84.58 1.25 -35.53
CA LEU A 689 84.83 -0.14 -35.90
C LEU A 689 83.86 -0.55 -37.03
N GLU A 690 84.41 -1.02 -38.14
CA GLU A 690 83.66 -1.56 -39.27
C GLU A 690 83.52 -3.08 -39.16
N LEU A 691 82.29 -3.58 -39.11
CA LEU A 691 81.95 -5.00 -39.10
C LEU A 691 81.28 -5.37 -40.43
N PRO A 692 81.80 -6.33 -41.22
CA PRO A 692 81.15 -6.77 -42.45
C PRO A 692 79.84 -7.50 -42.15
N ILE A 693 78.76 -7.14 -42.84
CA ILE A 693 77.49 -7.85 -42.77
C ILE A 693 77.49 -8.89 -43.89
N THR A 694 77.63 -10.16 -43.52
CA THR A 694 77.66 -11.30 -44.45
C THR A 694 76.43 -12.19 -44.24
N ASN A 695 76.38 -13.34 -44.91
CA ASN A 695 75.31 -14.32 -44.75
C ASN A 695 75.58 -15.31 -43.61
N ASP A 696 76.84 -15.47 -43.22
CA ASP A 696 77.31 -16.56 -42.36
C ASP A 696 77.21 -16.22 -40.87
N GLU A 697 77.33 -14.93 -40.52
CA GLU A 697 77.20 -14.44 -39.15
C GLU A 697 76.29 -13.19 -39.10
N SER A 698 75.40 -13.13 -38.10
CA SER A 698 74.52 -11.97 -37.90
C SER A 698 75.23 -10.90 -37.06
N VAL A 699 75.36 -9.70 -37.62
CA VAL A 699 76.02 -8.56 -36.97
C VAL A 699 75.06 -7.88 -36.01
N ASN A 700 75.54 -7.52 -34.82
CA ASN A 700 74.76 -6.75 -33.86
C ASN A 700 74.62 -5.29 -34.32
N ILE A 701 73.39 -4.78 -34.36
CA ILE A 701 73.08 -3.45 -34.87
C ILE A 701 72.66 -2.50 -33.74
N ALA A 702 71.86 -2.98 -32.78
CA ALA A 702 71.47 -2.21 -31.60
C ALA A 702 71.01 -3.11 -30.46
N ASP A 703 71.14 -2.61 -29.24
CA ASP A 703 70.56 -3.18 -28.03
C ASP A 703 69.76 -2.08 -27.31
N GLY A 704 68.73 -2.44 -26.54
CA GLY A 704 67.94 -1.46 -25.79
C GLY A 704 67.21 -2.02 -24.58
N TYR A 705 67.01 -1.16 -23.59
CA TYR A 705 66.35 -1.49 -22.33
C TYR A 705 64.96 -0.83 -22.24
N LYS A 706 64.05 -1.50 -21.55
CA LYS A 706 62.72 -0.99 -21.24
C LYS A 706 62.81 -0.07 -20.02
N SER A 707 62.52 1.21 -20.23
CA SER A 707 62.84 2.32 -19.32
C SER A 707 61.66 3.27 -19.03
N VAL A 708 60.52 3.03 -19.69
CA VAL A 708 59.26 3.75 -19.48
C VAL A 708 58.11 2.75 -19.43
N ASP A 709 57.03 3.08 -18.72
CA ASP A 709 55.80 2.30 -18.67
C ASP A 709 55.09 2.27 -20.04
N GLY A 710 54.14 1.36 -20.24
CA GLY A 710 53.38 1.25 -21.50
C GLY A 710 54.22 0.71 -22.67
N GLU A 711 54.14 1.34 -23.85
CA GLU A 711 54.91 0.98 -25.06
C GLU A 711 56.08 1.97 -25.26
N GLN A 712 57.29 1.46 -25.53
CA GLN A 712 58.48 2.27 -25.79
C GLN A 712 58.92 2.08 -27.25
N VAL A 713 58.86 3.14 -28.06
CA VAL A 713 59.25 3.13 -29.47
C VAL A 713 60.69 3.62 -29.64
N THR A 714 61.55 2.82 -30.26
CA THR A 714 62.96 3.16 -30.54
C THR A 714 63.22 3.05 -32.04
N ASN A 715 63.61 4.15 -32.72
CA ASN A 715 64.03 4.12 -34.13
C ASN A 715 65.56 4.15 -34.21
N ILE A 716 66.16 3.02 -34.58
CA ILE A 716 67.60 2.81 -34.63
C ILE A 716 68.22 3.59 -35.79
N GLY A 717 67.64 3.56 -36.99
CA GLY A 717 68.24 4.22 -38.17
C GLY A 717 68.32 5.74 -38.04
N LYS A 718 67.34 6.37 -37.38
CA LYS A 718 67.35 7.81 -37.05
C LYS A 718 68.39 8.21 -36.00
N SER A 719 69.02 7.26 -35.32
CA SER A 719 70.14 7.53 -34.40
C SER A 719 71.50 7.64 -35.11
N TRP A 720 71.59 7.23 -36.37
CA TRP A 720 72.84 7.22 -37.13
C TRP A 720 73.09 8.54 -37.87
N ASN A 721 74.33 9.02 -37.83
CA ASN A 721 74.82 10.15 -38.62
C ASN A 721 75.52 9.68 -39.91
N GLU A 722 76.03 10.61 -40.72
CA GLU A 722 76.70 10.28 -42.00
C GLU A 722 77.93 9.36 -41.86
N SER A 723 78.50 9.21 -40.66
CA SER A 723 79.77 8.54 -40.39
C SER A 723 79.68 7.21 -39.63
N ASP A 724 78.49 6.81 -39.15
CA ASP A 724 78.18 5.54 -38.48
C ASP A 724 76.88 4.89 -39.00
N GLY A 725 76.52 3.71 -38.48
CA GLY A 725 75.36 2.91 -38.88
C GLY A 725 75.64 1.90 -39.99
N ILE A 726 74.60 1.39 -40.64
CA ILE A 726 74.77 0.49 -41.81
C ILE A 726 75.19 1.31 -43.04
N MET A 727 76.23 0.84 -43.75
CA MET A 727 76.83 1.48 -44.92
C MET A 727 77.12 0.45 -46.02
N LEU A 728 77.28 0.91 -47.25
CA LEU A 728 77.71 0.10 -48.39
C LEU A 728 79.15 0.49 -48.77
N LYS A 729 80.10 -0.43 -48.61
CA LYS A 729 81.53 -0.21 -48.90
C LYS A 729 81.90 -0.91 -50.20
N SER A 730 82.49 -0.18 -51.14
CA SER A 730 82.97 -0.74 -52.40
C SER A 730 84.41 -1.22 -52.30
N ASN A 731 84.72 -2.37 -52.91
CA ASN A 731 86.08 -2.92 -53.01
C ASN A 731 86.75 -2.62 -54.35
N GLY A 732 86.06 -1.94 -55.27
CA GLY A 732 86.58 -1.56 -56.58
C GLY A 732 85.48 -1.29 -57.59
N PHE A 733 85.84 -1.23 -58.87
CA PHE A 733 84.87 -0.97 -59.93
C PHE A 733 83.74 -2.00 -59.94
N ASN A 734 82.54 -1.51 -60.23
CA ASN A 734 81.29 -2.25 -60.32
C ASN A 734 80.69 -1.99 -61.72
N SER A 735 79.98 -2.97 -62.27
CA SER A 735 79.23 -2.81 -63.51
C SER A 735 78.09 -1.79 -63.32
N SER A 736 77.75 -1.04 -64.37
CA SER A 736 76.59 -0.13 -64.31
C SER A 736 75.29 -0.91 -64.16
N GLY A 737 74.56 -0.71 -63.06
CA GLY A 737 73.31 -1.41 -62.80
C GLY A 737 72.64 -0.99 -61.49
N LYS A 738 71.42 -1.48 -61.25
CA LYS A 738 70.71 -1.32 -59.98
C LYS A 738 70.93 -2.56 -59.13
N TYR A 739 71.79 -2.44 -58.13
CA TYR A 739 72.06 -3.52 -57.18
C TYR A 739 70.97 -3.58 -56.10
N THR A 740 70.46 -4.78 -55.82
CA THR A 740 69.44 -5.05 -54.79
C THR A 740 69.77 -6.32 -54.02
N GLY A 741 69.33 -6.41 -52.77
CA GLY A 741 69.51 -7.59 -51.92
C GLY A 741 68.51 -7.58 -50.77
N LYS A 742 68.58 -8.61 -49.92
CA LYS A 742 67.73 -8.74 -48.72
C LYS A 742 68.61 -8.65 -47.47
N MET A 743 68.13 -7.92 -46.46
CA MET A 743 68.65 -8.01 -45.09
C MET A 743 67.68 -8.86 -44.28
N ASN A 744 68.21 -9.90 -43.62
CA ASN A 744 67.46 -10.71 -42.67
C ASN A 744 67.62 -10.05 -41.30
N TRP A 745 66.53 -9.64 -40.67
CA TRP A 745 66.56 -9.00 -39.35
C TRP A 745 66.09 -9.96 -38.26
N VAL A 746 66.79 -9.99 -37.14
CA VAL A 746 66.43 -10.75 -35.96
C VAL A 746 66.38 -9.81 -34.77
N LEU A 747 65.17 -9.61 -34.23
CA LEU A 747 64.95 -9.00 -32.92
C LEU A 747 64.73 -10.13 -31.91
N SER A 748 65.52 -10.18 -30.86
CA SER A 748 65.39 -11.16 -29.78
C SER A 748 65.43 -10.49 -28.41
N GLU A 749 64.79 -11.10 -27.42
CA GLU A 749 65.17 -10.90 -26.02
C GLU A 749 66.53 -11.56 -25.81
N SER A 750 67.52 -10.86 -25.24
CA SER A 750 68.79 -11.50 -24.91
C SER A 750 68.59 -12.47 -23.74
N VAL A 751 69.00 -13.73 -23.92
CA VAL A 751 69.08 -14.73 -22.85
C VAL A 751 70.25 -14.42 -21.92
#